data_AF-A0A848X645-F1
#
_entry.id   AF-A0A848X645-F1
#
_cell.length_a   1.000
_cell.length_b   1.000
_cell.length_c   1.000
_cell.angle_alpha   90.00
_cell.angle_beta   90.00
_cell.angle_gamma   90.00
#
_symmetry.space_group_name_H-M   'P 1'
#
loop_
_entity.id
_entity.type
_entity.pdbx_description
1 polymer ?
#
loop_
_entity_poly.entity_id
_entity_poly.type
_entity_poly.pdbx_seq_one_letter_code
_entity_poly.pdbx_strand_id
1 'polypeptide(L)'
;MMWHELKRRKVVKVATVYAAAALVVLEVVTMVEEPLGMPAWSDTLVIVLLAAGFVLSVALTWAYELTPDGLVRDSPDSGEGAVQGRAGFRASHLVTATVAAVLGAAIYSFATRDTDRDWLEREALPEIDQRLGVGDWQGAFALAKEVEVRTPESGALAELWPQMSWPTTIESVPVGATVSYKPYDRPDDEWRVLGQTPLVNIRFPYGLSRIRLELEGYRTLYRTLGGGHVNQTELRPPTSGRIGPNIGPERFRLETDETLPPEKVRVSGWTLAFDDETLSLDDYLLDRYEVTNAQYKAFVDGGGYDRPSLWDPVVLEGDSLSWEDARLLFLDSTGQPGPSTWEAGDYPPGQGSVPAAGVSWYEARAYARWVGEELPTVHHWRHAVAPGALSWLQQASNFNGQGPRPVEESVAMSYAGAFDMAGNVREWTSTRIGDRYVILGGSWSDPYFVLAEERPAVPPLDRSPGNGFRLAVTSDDVDVASRIRAPLAAPDGLPQQFTREPEPDAVYNAYSRLFDYERGPLNSVVEDSVALRSWVRQRITFDAGYGGERTILYLYLPTNVSPPYKTVVYWPGWDTFTLNSVDEYFAKQVDFLARRGRAVAFPVYMGSFERKDPATPRPRFNTAGYRDASIAAIKDLRRTLDYLETRSDIDGRSFAFYGYSWGGLKGPTALVQEPRLKSAVIYVGALRELDQTPEIDPINALPRVQVPLLLLSGEFDTVAPLEHARRYYELVGTPEPDKAWVIEPGWHFVPREVLIRETLAWLDRYQGAPER
;
A
#
# COMPACT_ATOMS: atom_id res chain seq x y z
N MET A 1 -74.77 42.99 -31.35
CA MET A 1 -73.89 42.23 -32.26
C MET A 1 -73.15 41.09 -31.56
N MET A 2 -72.39 41.32 -30.49
CA MET A 2 -71.56 40.28 -29.82
C MET A 2 -72.29 38.99 -29.36
N TRP A 3 -73.51 39.11 -28.82
CA TRP A 3 -74.28 37.94 -28.33
C TRP A 3 -74.79 37.02 -29.44
N HIS A 4 -75.05 37.57 -30.64
CA HIS A 4 -75.42 36.76 -31.81
C HIS A 4 -74.22 36.01 -32.39
N GLU A 5 -73.04 36.65 -32.39
CA GLU A 5 -71.77 36.04 -32.81
C GLU A 5 -71.36 34.86 -31.92
N LEU A 6 -71.50 35.00 -30.59
CA LEU A 6 -71.22 33.95 -29.61
C LEU A 6 -72.09 32.70 -29.77
N LYS A 7 -73.38 32.90 -30.12
CA LYS A 7 -74.31 31.80 -30.42
C LYS A 7 -74.03 31.14 -31.77
N ARG A 8 -73.71 31.93 -32.81
CA ARG A 8 -73.33 31.41 -34.14
C ARG A 8 -72.10 30.50 -34.04
N ARG A 9 -71.05 30.96 -33.35
CA ARG A 9 -69.76 30.24 -33.21
C ARG A 9 -69.76 29.10 -32.18
N LYS A 10 -70.92 28.78 -31.58
CA LYS A 10 -71.09 27.73 -30.55
C LYS A 10 -70.14 27.84 -29.34
N VAL A 11 -69.52 29.01 -29.13
CA VAL A 11 -68.53 29.26 -28.06
C VAL A 11 -69.13 28.99 -26.69
N VAL A 12 -70.39 29.39 -26.48
CA VAL A 12 -71.12 29.13 -25.22
C VAL A 12 -71.24 27.61 -24.97
N LYS A 13 -71.55 26.82 -26.00
CA LYS A 13 -71.68 25.36 -25.86
C LYS A 13 -70.34 24.70 -25.55
N VAL A 14 -69.25 25.12 -26.21
CA VAL A 14 -67.90 24.61 -25.94
C VAL A 14 -67.44 25.00 -24.54
N ALA A 15 -67.67 26.25 -24.12
CA ALA A 15 -67.36 26.71 -22.77
C ALA A 15 -68.13 25.93 -21.70
N THR A 16 -69.43 25.65 -21.90
CA THR A 16 -70.24 24.85 -20.96
C THR A 16 -69.76 23.40 -20.88
N VAL A 17 -69.46 22.76 -22.02
CA VAL A 17 -68.96 21.38 -22.04
C VAL A 17 -67.58 21.30 -21.39
N TYR A 18 -66.70 22.27 -21.64
CA TYR A 18 -65.38 22.35 -21.01
C TYR A 18 -65.50 22.53 -19.51
N ALA A 19 -66.39 23.42 -19.04
CA ALA A 19 -66.61 23.63 -17.61
C ALA A 19 -67.13 22.37 -16.92
N ALA A 20 -68.06 21.64 -17.54
CA ALA A 20 -68.55 20.37 -17.01
C ALA A 20 -67.46 19.30 -16.95
N ALA A 21 -66.62 19.19 -18.00
CA ALA A 21 -65.49 18.26 -18.00
C ALA A 21 -64.42 18.64 -16.96
N ALA A 22 -64.12 19.93 -16.81
CA ALA A 22 -63.18 20.45 -15.82
C ALA A 22 -63.65 20.16 -14.39
N LEU A 23 -64.95 20.25 -14.11
CA LEU A 23 -65.53 19.86 -12.82
C LEU A 23 -65.31 18.38 -12.53
N VAL A 24 -65.57 17.50 -13.50
CA VAL A 24 -65.33 16.06 -13.33
C VAL A 24 -63.85 15.76 -13.08
N VAL A 25 -62.94 16.46 -13.78
CA VAL A 25 -61.49 16.30 -13.56
C VAL A 25 -61.10 16.73 -12.14
N LEU A 26 -61.60 17.88 -11.67
CA LEU A 26 -61.34 18.35 -10.30
C LEU A 26 -61.89 17.39 -9.24
N GLU A 27 -63.07 16.82 -9.47
CA GLU A 27 -63.71 15.87 -8.56
C GLU A 27 -62.95 14.52 -8.50
N VAL A 28 -62.43 14.06 -9.64
CA VAL A 28 -61.57 12.86 -9.68
C VAL A 28 -60.23 13.12 -8.99
N VAL A 29 -59.60 14.28 -9.22
CA VAL A 29 -58.33 14.64 -8.59
C VAL A 29 -58.47 14.69 -7.07
N THR A 30 -59.50 15.36 -6.56
CA THR A 30 -59.74 15.45 -5.11
C THR A 30 -60.06 14.09 -4.48
N MET A 31 -60.67 13.15 -5.22
CA MET A 31 -60.88 11.78 -4.74
C MET A 31 -59.61 10.93 -4.63
N VAL A 32 -58.57 11.23 -5.41
CA VAL A 32 -57.32 10.44 -5.44
C VAL A 32 -56.14 11.14 -4.78
N GLU A 33 -56.27 12.43 -4.41
CA GLU A 33 -55.21 13.22 -3.78
C GLU A 33 -54.74 12.64 -2.45
N GLU A 34 -55.67 12.36 -1.54
CA GLU A 34 -55.36 11.81 -0.21
C GLU A 34 -54.85 10.35 -0.29
N PRO A 35 -55.49 9.43 -1.05
CA PRO A 35 -55.00 8.07 -1.22
C PRO A 35 -53.60 7.97 -1.86
N LEU A 36 -53.23 8.94 -2.70
CA LEU A 36 -51.94 8.97 -3.38
C LEU A 36 -50.91 9.88 -2.68
N GLY A 37 -51.25 10.49 -1.54
CA GLY A 37 -50.35 11.34 -0.77
C GLY A 37 -49.85 12.57 -1.55
N MET A 38 -50.68 13.14 -2.43
CA MET A 38 -50.25 14.24 -3.29
C MET A 38 -49.96 15.53 -2.50
N PRO A 39 -49.00 16.36 -2.92
CA PRO A 39 -48.67 17.62 -2.24
C PRO A 39 -49.80 18.67 -2.35
N ALA A 40 -49.96 19.52 -1.34
CA ALA A 40 -51.00 20.55 -1.27
C ALA A 40 -50.97 21.62 -2.40
N TRP A 41 -49.88 21.70 -3.17
CA TRP A 41 -49.80 22.59 -4.34
C TRP A 41 -50.43 21.97 -5.61
N SER A 42 -50.74 20.67 -5.59
CA SER A 42 -51.23 19.91 -6.74
C SER A 42 -52.59 20.42 -7.24
N ASP A 43 -53.51 20.73 -6.34
CA ASP A 43 -54.79 21.38 -6.62
C ASP A 43 -54.62 22.69 -7.39
N THR A 44 -53.69 23.52 -6.93
CA THR A 44 -53.42 24.83 -7.55
C THR A 44 -52.90 24.65 -8.97
N LEU A 45 -52.01 23.67 -9.20
CA LEU A 45 -51.49 23.36 -10.53
C LEU A 45 -52.62 22.91 -11.48
N VAL A 46 -53.47 21.98 -11.03
CA VAL A 46 -54.58 21.45 -11.85
C VAL A 46 -55.55 22.56 -12.24
N ILE A 47 -55.90 23.45 -11.30
CA ILE A 47 -56.79 24.60 -11.56
C ILE A 47 -56.16 25.54 -12.60
N VAL A 48 -54.87 25.86 -12.46
CA VAL A 48 -54.16 26.76 -13.40
C VAL A 48 -54.13 26.17 -14.81
N LEU A 49 -53.86 24.87 -14.93
CA LEU A 49 -53.84 24.18 -16.23
C LEU A 49 -55.23 24.11 -16.88
N LEU A 50 -56.28 23.84 -16.09
CA LEU A 50 -57.66 23.84 -16.57
C LEU A 50 -58.09 25.24 -17.04
N ALA A 51 -57.70 26.30 -16.31
CA ALA A 51 -57.96 27.69 -16.67
C ALA A 51 -57.24 28.10 -17.96
N ALA A 52 -55.95 27.75 -18.09
CA ALA A 52 -55.18 28.01 -19.31
C ALA A 52 -55.78 27.29 -20.53
N GLY A 53 -56.15 26.01 -20.36
CA GLY A 53 -56.81 25.23 -21.40
C GLY A 53 -58.20 25.76 -21.77
N PHE A 54 -58.95 26.34 -20.83
CA PHE A 54 -60.23 26.99 -21.09
C PHE A 54 -60.07 28.22 -21.99
N VAL A 55 -59.10 29.10 -21.66
CA VAL A 55 -58.78 30.29 -22.46
C VAL A 55 -58.40 29.88 -23.88
N LEU A 56 -57.54 28.86 -24.02
CA LEU A 56 -57.14 28.35 -25.33
C LEU A 56 -58.32 27.77 -26.11
N SER A 57 -59.17 26.97 -25.47
CA SER A 57 -60.33 26.35 -26.10
C SER A 57 -61.35 27.38 -26.60
N VAL A 58 -61.60 28.43 -25.81
CA VAL A 58 -62.47 29.55 -26.19
C VAL A 58 -61.85 30.36 -27.32
N ALA A 59 -60.55 30.66 -27.26
CA ALA A 59 -59.84 31.41 -28.29
C ALA A 59 -59.84 30.67 -29.64
N LEU A 60 -59.62 29.35 -29.64
CA LEU A 60 -59.67 28.53 -30.85
C LEU A 60 -61.08 28.44 -31.43
N THR A 61 -62.10 28.32 -30.58
CA THR A 61 -63.52 28.31 -31.01
C THR A 61 -63.96 29.68 -31.54
N TRP A 62 -63.34 30.76 -31.06
CA TRP A 62 -63.61 32.13 -31.52
C TRP A 62 -62.96 32.41 -32.88
N ALA A 63 -61.70 31.98 -33.06
CA ALA A 63 -60.89 32.32 -34.22
C ALA A 63 -61.21 31.49 -35.48
N TYR A 64 -61.84 30.33 -35.35
CA TYR A 64 -62.07 29.39 -36.46
C TYR A 64 -63.51 28.87 -36.48
N GLU A 65 -64.12 28.84 -37.68
CA GLU A 65 -65.44 28.20 -37.88
C GLU A 65 -65.19 26.85 -38.56
N LEU A 66 -65.60 25.74 -37.92
CA LEU A 66 -65.36 24.40 -38.44
C LEU A 66 -66.37 24.02 -39.51
N THR A 67 -65.92 24.00 -40.77
CA THR A 67 -66.60 23.35 -41.89
C THR A 67 -66.13 21.89 -42.05
N PRO A 68 -66.89 21.03 -42.74
CA PRO A 68 -66.55 19.61 -42.92
C PRO A 68 -65.16 19.35 -43.53
N ASP A 69 -64.57 20.33 -44.22
CA ASP A 69 -63.27 20.22 -44.90
C ASP A 69 -62.06 20.74 -44.08
N GLY A 70 -62.23 21.12 -42.80
CA GLY A 70 -61.13 21.52 -41.91
C GLY A 70 -61.21 22.97 -41.39
N LEU A 71 -60.15 23.41 -40.69
CA LEU A 71 -60.04 24.72 -40.03
C LEU A 71 -59.91 25.84 -41.07
N VAL A 72 -61.00 26.55 -41.36
CA VAL A 72 -60.97 27.77 -42.19
C VAL A 72 -61.08 29.01 -41.32
N ARG A 73 -60.18 29.97 -41.57
CA ARG A 73 -60.18 31.30 -40.95
C ARG A 73 -61.02 32.22 -41.84
N ASP A 74 -62.17 32.65 -41.34
CA ASP A 74 -63.19 33.27 -42.19
C ASP A 74 -62.75 34.68 -42.69
N SER A 75 -62.92 34.92 -44.00
CA SER A 75 -62.83 36.22 -44.67
C SER A 75 -64.18 36.48 -45.36
N PRO A 76 -64.68 37.73 -45.42
CA PRO A 76 -66.05 37.99 -45.86
C PRO A 76 -66.14 37.93 -47.39
N ASP A 77 -66.65 36.81 -47.92
CA ASP A 77 -67.51 36.71 -49.12
C ASP A 77 -67.46 35.28 -49.71
N SER A 78 -68.55 34.53 -49.57
CA SER A 78 -69.03 33.61 -50.62
C SER A 78 -70.38 33.00 -50.23
N GLY A 79 -71.28 32.95 -51.22
CA GLY A 79 -72.69 32.64 -51.08
C GLY A 79 -73.06 31.15 -51.04
N GLU A 80 -74.38 30.96 -50.96
CA GLU A 80 -75.14 29.74 -50.69
C GLU A 80 -74.81 28.50 -51.54
N GLY A 81 -74.82 27.33 -50.91
CA GLY A 81 -74.85 26.02 -51.56
C GLY A 81 -74.77 24.86 -50.56
N ALA A 82 -75.89 24.18 -50.33
CA ALA A 82 -76.02 23.06 -49.40
C ALA A 82 -75.49 21.73 -49.97
N VAL A 83 -74.71 20.96 -49.20
CA VAL A 83 -74.62 19.48 -49.31
C VAL A 83 -74.45 18.86 -47.92
N GLN A 84 -75.32 17.89 -47.62
CA GLN A 84 -75.32 17.01 -46.45
C GLN A 84 -74.23 15.91 -46.55
N GLY A 85 -73.62 15.53 -45.42
CA GLY A 85 -73.25 14.12 -45.19
C GLY A 85 -71.90 13.80 -44.52
N ARG A 86 -71.99 13.50 -43.21
CA ARG A 86 -71.24 12.51 -42.40
C ARG A 86 -69.85 12.81 -41.78
N ALA A 87 -69.78 12.37 -40.51
CA ALA A 87 -68.65 12.09 -39.61
C ALA A 87 -67.82 13.28 -39.08
N GLY A 88 -68.35 13.98 -38.06
CA GLY A 88 -67.63 15.04 -37.35
C GLY A 88 -66.56 14.52 -36.39
N PHE A 89 -65.30 14.84 -36.67
CA PHE A 89 -64.19 14.74 -35.72
C PHE A 89 -64.42 15.78 -34.60
N ARG A 90 -64.78 15.31 -33.40
CA ARG A 90 -65.18 16.18 -32.29
C ARG A 90 -63.94 16.79 -31.64
N ALA A 91 -63.90 18.13 -31.55
CA ALA A 91 -62.89 18.92 -30.84
C ALA A 91 -62.60 18.46 -29.38
N SER A 92 -63.45 17.60 -28.81
CA SER A 92 -63.20 16.89 -27.55
C SER A 92 -61.92 16.04 -27.55
N HIS A 93 -61.47 15.50 -28.69
CA HIS A 93 -60.30 14.60 -28.71
C HIS A 93 -58.95 15.31 -28.57
N LEU A 94 -58.84 16.58 -28.98
CA LEU A 94 -57.63 17.38 -28.80
C LEU A 94 -57.40 17.78 -27.34
N VAL A 95 -58.48 18.13 -26.63
CA VAL A 95 -58.41 18.46 -25.20
C VAL A 95 -58.02 17.24 -24.36
N THR A 96 -58.57 16.06 -24.66
CA THR A 96 -58.21 14.81 -23.98
C THR A 96 -56.74 14.42 -24.19
N ALA A 97 -56.19 14.63 -25.39
CA ALA A 97 -54.80 14.30 -25.70
C ALA A 97 -53.80 15.18 -24.94
N THR A 98 -54.07 16.48 -24.80
CA THR A 98 -53.19 17.40 -24.04
C THR A 98 -53.22 17.10 -22.54
N VAL A 99 -54.40 16.82 -21.97
CA VAL A 99 -54.52 16.44 -20.55
C VAL A 99 -53.79 15.11 -20.28
N ALA A 100 -53.92 14.13 -21.15
CA ALA A 100 -53.23 12.84 -21.01
C ALA A 100 -51.70 12.97 -21.14
N ALA A 101 -51.20 13.85 -22.02
CA ALA A 101 -49.77 14.09 -22.15
C ALA A 101 -49.16 14.77 -20.91
N VAL A 102 -49.87 15.74 -20.31
CA VAL A 102 -49.42 16.41 -19.09
C VAL A 102 -49.48 15.48 -17.88
N LEU A 103 -50.54 14.68 -17.73
CA LEU A 103 -50.59 13.63 -16.70
C LEU A 103 -49.49 12.59 -16.90
N GLY A 104 -49.25 12.15 -18.15
CA GLY A 104 -48.20 11.20 -18.47
C GLY A 104 -46.81 11.72 -18.11
N ALA A 105 -46.51 12.99 -18.41
CA ALA A 105 -45.26 13.63 -18.03
C ALA A 105 -45.12 13.78 -16.50
N ALA A 106 -46.20 14.12 -15.79
CA ALA A 106 -46.21 14.24 -14.34
C ALA A 106 -46.03 12.87 -13.65
N ILE A 107 -46.72 11.82 -14.12
CA ILE A 107 -46.58 10.45 -13.63
C ILE A 107 -45.18 9.91 -13.91
N TYR A 108 -44.63 10.14 -15.11
CA TYR A 108 -43.26 9.75 -15.45
C TYR A 108 -42.24 10.44 -14.54
N SER A 109 -42.37 11.75 -14.35
CA SER A 109 -41.49 12.52 -13.44
C SER A 109 -41.61 12.10 -11.97
N PHE A 110 -42.78 11.64 -11.53
CA PHE A 110 -42.99 11.15 -10.17
C PHE A 110 -42.42 9.73 -10.00
N ALA A 111 -42.66 8.84 -10.96
CA ALA A 111 -42.16 7.47 -10.94
C ALA A 111 -40.62 7.39 -10.97
N THR A 112 -39.95 8.26 -11.74
CA THR A 112 -38.47 8.27 -11.77
C THR A 112 -37.85 8.80 -10.49
N ARG A 113 -38.51 9.77 -9.82
CA ARG A 113 -38.04 10.34 -8.54
C ARG A 113 -38.17 9.37 -7.37
N ASP A 114 -39.18 8.50 -7.39
CA ASP A 114 -39.36 7.46 -6.36
C ASP A 114 -38.27 6.39 -6.45
N THR A 115 -37.91 5.95 -7.68
CA THR A 115 -36.83 4.98 -7.91
C THR A 115 -35.44 5.50 -7.51
N ASP A 116 -35.11 6.76 -7.81
CA ASP A 116 -33.79 7.31 -7.46
C ASP A 116 -33.66 7.51 -5.94
N ARG A 117 -34.76 7.88 -5.26
CA ARG A 117 -34.80 8.01 -3.81
C ARG A 117 -34.71 6.66 -3.11
N ASP A 118 -35.44 5.65 -3.58
CA ASP A 118 -35.37 4.30 -3.03
C ASP A 118 -33.96 3.70 -3.21
N TRP A 119 -33.35 3.87 -4.39
CA TRP A 119 -31.96 3.46 -4.63
C TRP A 119 -30.98 4.20 -3.70
N LEU A 120 -31.14 5.51 -3.55
CA LEU A 120 -30.30 6.32 -2.66
C LEU A 120 -30.36 5.83 -1.21
N GLU A 121 -31.57 5.68 -0.65
CA GLU A 121 -31.77 5.36 0.76
C GLU A 121 -31.48 3.89 1.08
N ARG A 122 -31.77 2.95 0.18
CA ARG A 122 -31.66 1.50 0.44
C ARG A 122 -30.37 0.85 -0.06
N GLU A 123 -29.72 1.43 -1.06
CA GLU A 123 -28.54 0.83 -1.69
C GLU A 123 -27.32 1.75 -1.57
N ALA A 124 -27.40 2.98 -2.10
CA ALA A 124 -26.22 3.82 -2.26
C ALA A 124 -25.65 4.34 -0.93
N LEU A 125 -26.47 4.90 -0.04
CA LEU A 125 -25.99 5.41 1.25
C LEU A 125 -25.40 4.31 2.16
N PRO A 126 -26.05 3.14 2.35
CA PRO A 126 -25.47 2.05 3.13
C PRO A 126 -24.14 1.52 2.55
N GLU A 127 -24.02 1.41 1.22
CA GLU A 127 -22.78 0.98 0.56
C GLU A 127 -21.65 2.02 0.74
N ILE A 128 -21.97 3.33 0.64
CA ILE A 128 -21.00 4.39 0.93
C ILE A 128 -20.52 4.29 2.39
N ASP A 129 -21.44 4.11 3.34
CA ASP A 129 -21.11 3.99 4.78
C ASP A 129 -20.25 2.74 5.05
N GLN A 130 -20.58 1.60 4.44
CA GLN A 130 -19.79 0.37 4.54
C GLN A 130 -18.35 0.58 4.03
N ARG A 131 -18.20 1.22 2.86
CA ARG A 131 -16.88 1.53 2.28
C ARG A 131 -16.07 2.45 3.16
N LEU A 132 -16.70 3.49 3.72
CA LEU A 132 -16.08 4.37 4.70
C LEU A 132 -15.62 3.59 5.95
N GLY A 133 -16.44 2.67 6.44
CA GLY A 133 -16.15 1.83 7.60
C GLY A 133 -14.93 0.90 7.42
N VAL A 134 -14.64 0.46 6.20
CA VAL A 134 -13.46 -0.36 5.86
C VAL A 134 -12.29 0.44 5.29
N GLY A 135 -12.40 1.78 5.21
CA GLY A 135 -11.35 2.67 4.71
C GLY A 135 -11.23 2.79 3.18
N ASP A 136 -12.22 2.31 2.41
CA ASP A 136 -12.28 2.50 0.94
C ASP A 136 -12.87 3.88 0.59
N TRP A 137 -12.13 4.94 0.91
CA TRP A 137 -12.58 6.32 0.66
C TRP A 137 -12.77 6.62 -0.84
N GLN A 138 -11.96 6.02 -1.71
CA GLN A 138 -11.98 6.30 -3.15
C GLN A 138 -13.13 5.58 -3.86
N GLY A 139 -13.48 4.37 -3.41
CA GLY A 139 -14.71 3.69 -3.83
C GLY A 139 -15.95 4.41 -3.32
N ALA A 140 -15.96 4.84 -2.05
CA ALA A 140 -17.04 5.67 -1.49
C ALA A 140 -17.23 6.96 -2.30
N PHE A 141 -16.14 7.66 -2.64
CA PHE A 141 -16.16 8.86 -3.47
C PHE A 141 -16.70 8.60 -4.88
N ALA A 142 -16.32 7.47 -5.49
CA ALA A 142 -16.80 7.09 -6.81
C ALA A 142 -18.33 6.94 -6.82
N LEU A 143 -18.86 6.18 -5.85
CA LEU A 143 -20.29 5.96 -5.72
C LEU A 143 -21.03 7.26 -5.35
N ALA A 144 -20.44 8.09 -4.47
CA ALA A 144 -20.98 9.41 -4.14
C ALA A 144 -21.09 10.34 -5.36
N LYS A 145 -20.15 10.28 -6.30
CA LYS A 145 -20.22 11.03 -7.57
C LYS A 145 -21.35 10.53 -8.47
N GLU A 146 -21.62 9.22 -8.50
CA GLU A 146 -22.78 8.67 -9.21
C GLU A 146 -24.09 9.13 -8.56
N VAL A 147 -24.14 9.16 -7.23
CA VAL A 147 -25.28 9.69 -6.48
C VAL A 147 -25.51 11.17 -6.79
N GLU A 148 -24.47 12.00 -6.80
CA GLU A 148 -24.57 13.44 -7.09
C GLU A 148 -25.18 13.71 -8.47
N VAL A 149 -24.89 12.86 -9.46
CA VAL A 149 -25.47 12.97 -10.82
C VAL A 149 -26.96 12.64 -10.83
N ARG A 150 -27.40 11.63 -10.06
CA ARG A 150 -28.81 11.19 -10.02
C ARG A 150 -29.66 12.03 -9.06
N THR A 151 -29.07 12.47 -7.95
CA THR A 151 -29.76 13.15 -6.85
C THR A 151 -28.96 14.37 -6.33
N PRO A 152 -28.90 15.48 -7.09
CA PRO A 152 -28.01 16.61 -6.81
C PRO A 152 -28.28 17.34 -5.48
N GLU A 153 -29.51 17.26 -4.95
CA GLU A 153 -29.96 17.98 -3.74
C GLU A 153 -30.01 17.07 -2.48
N SER A 154 -29.33 15.93 -2.49
CA SER A 154 -29.32 15.00 -1.34
C SER A 154 -28.59 15.59 -0.12
N GLY A 155 -29.34 15.97 0.92
CA GLY A 155 -28.78 16.40 2.20
C GLY A 155 -27.96 15.31 2.89
N ALA A 156 -28.37 14.04 2.78
CA ALA A 156 -27.62 12.91 3.32
C ALA A 156 -26.24 12.75 2.66
N LEU A 157 -26.14 12.96 1.35
CA LEU A 157 -24.85 12.95 0.66
C LEU A 157 -23.95 14.12 1.09
N ALA A 158 -24.56 15.30 1.37
CA ALA A 158 -23.82 16.48 1.80
C ALA A 158 -23.03 16.27 3.10
N GLU A 159 -23.57 15.48 4.04
CA GLU A 159 -22.93 15.12 5.31
C GLU A 159 -21.79 14.11 5.17
N LEU A 160 -21.79 13.31 4.08
CA LEU A 160 -20.77 12.28 3.84
C LEU A 160 -19.53 12.81 3.12
N TRP A 161 -19.63 13.89 2.33
CA TRP A 161 -18.51 14.44 1.57
C TRP A 161 -17.23 14.68 2.39
N PRO A 162 -17.28 15.27 3.60
CA PRO A 162 -16.08 15.50 4.42
C PRO A 162 -15.41 14.23 4.93
N GLN A 163 -16.07 13.07 4.86
CA GLN A 163 -15.50 11.78 5.32
C GLN A 163 -14.74 11.04 4.22
N MET A 164 -14.99 11.37 2.94
CA MET A 164 -14.38 10.71 1.78
C MET A 164 -13.55 11.64 0.90
N SER A 165 -13.64 12.96 1.08
CA SER A 165 -12.99 13.94 0.23
C SER A 165 -12.54 15.18 0.98
N TRP A 166 -11.60 15.89 0.38
CA TRP A 166 -11.12 17.19 0.83
C TRP A 166 -11.17 18.20 -0.31
N PRO A 167 -11.35 19.51 0.00
CA PRO A 167 -11.25 20.55 -1.00
C PRO A 167 -9.79 20.78 -1.40
N THR A 168 -9.52 20.85 -2.69
CA THR A 168 -8.19 21.16 -3.23
C THR A 168 -8.26 21.99 -4.51
N THR A 169 -7.14 22.60 -4.87
CA THR A 169 -6.97 23.33 -6.12
C THR A 169 -5.80 22.73 -6.89
N ILE A 170 -6.00 22.37 -8.15
CA ILE A 170 -4.98 21.82 -9.03
C ILE A 170 -4.70 22.83 -10.16
N GLU A 171 -3.46 23.27 -10.24
CA GLU A 171 -3.00 24.22 -11.26
C GLU A 171 -1.89 23.58 -12.10
N SER A 172 -1.73 24.06 -13.34
CA SER A 172 -0.58 23.69 -14.15
C SER A 172 0.04 24.90 -14.86
N VAL A 173 1.31 24.75 -15.20
CA VAL A 173 2.05 25.68 -16.05
C VAL A 173 2.55 24.91 -17.29
N PRO A 174 2.09 25.25 -18.50
CA PRO A 174 1.00 26.20 -18.79
C PRO A 174 -0.38 25.69 -18.33
N VAL A 175 -1.34 26.60 -18.30
CA VAL A 175 -2.75 26.34 -17.97
C VAL A 175 -3.47 25.60 -19.10
N GLY A 176 -4.48 24.79 -18.78
CA GLY A 176 -5.33 24.08 -19.75
C GLY A 176 -5.08 22.57 -19.83
N ALA A 177 -4.24 22.03 -18.95
CA ALA A 177 -3.94 20.60 -18.91
C ALA A 177 -5.16 19.80 -18.44
N THR A 178 -5.49 18.73 -19.15
CA THR A 178 -6.52 17.77 -18.73
C THR A 178 -5.98 16.95 -17.58
N VAL A 179 -6.62 17.02 -16.43
CA VAL A 179 -6.25 16.26 -15.22
C VAL A 179 -7.15 15.04 -15.12
N SER A 180 -6.54 13.86 -15.02
CA SER A 180 -7.24 12.61 -14.71
C SER A 180 -6.62 11.94 -13.50
N TYR A 181 -7.40 11.14 -12.79
CA TYR A 181 -6.93 10.41 -11.61
C TYR A 181 -7.48 8.97 -11.57
N LYS A 182 -6.81 8.12 -10.78
CA LYS A 182 -7.28 6.80 -10.38
C LYS A 182 -6.62 6.36 -9.06
N PRO A 183 -7.15 5.33 -8.39
CA PRO A 183 -6.53 4.79 -7.18
C PRO A 183 -5.10 4.31 -7.38
N TYR A 184 -4.28 4.47 -6.34
CA TYR A 184 -2.88 4.06 -6.41
C TYR A 184 -2.71 2.54 -6.39
N ASP A 185 -3.47 1.86 -5.54
CA ASP A 185 -3.50 0.41 -5.34
C ASP A 185 -4.21 -0.36 -6.45
N ARG A 186 -4.95 0.34 -7.33
CA ARG A 186 -5.63 -0.22 -8.50
C ARG A 186 -5.09 0.40 -9.79
N PRO A 187 -3.84 0.05 -10.17
CA PRO A 187 -3.20 0.61 -11.36
C PRO A 187 -3.91 0.22 -12.67
N ASP A 188 -4.75 -0.81 -12.68
CA ASP A 188 -5.49 -1.24 -13.87
C ASP A 188 -6.86 -0.56 -14.03
N ASP A 189 -7.31 0.21 -13.04
CA ASP A 189 -8.57 0.98 -13.13
C ASP A 189 -8.49 2.04 -14.25
N GLU A 190 -9.65 2.34 -14.84
CA GLU A 190 -9.79 3.39 -15.85
C GLU A 190 -9.50 4.78 -15.25
N TRP A 191 -8.87 5.64 -16.05
CA TRP A 191 -8.62 7.03 -15.69
C TRP A 191 -9.92 7.84 -15.68
N ARG A 192 -10.18 8.54 -14.58
CA ARG A 192 -11.34 9.43 -14.43
C ARG A 192 -10.92 10.88 -14.63
N VAL A 193 -11.55 11.57 -15.58
CA VAL A 193 -11.26 12.98 -15.88
C VAL A 193 -11.86 13.88 -14.80
N LEU A 194 -11.04 14.75 -14.22
CA LEU A 194 -11.47 15.80 -13.28
C LEU A 194 -11.85 17.10 -13.99
N GLY A 195 -11.17 17.39 -15.10
CA GLY A 195 -11.37 18.59 -15.92
C GLY A 195 -10.04 19.16 -16.39
N GLN A 196 -10.03 20.45 -16.76
CA GLN A 196 -8.85 21.16 -17.22
C GLN A 196 -8.37 22.18 -16.20
N THR A 197 -7.05 22.35 -16.04
CA THR A 197 -6.48 23.33 -15.11
C THR A 197 -6.78 24.78 -15.52
N PRO A 198 -6.93 25.72 -14.55
CA PRO A 198 -6.92 25.48 -13.11
C PRO A 198 -8.26 24.88 -12.64
N LEU A 199 -8.17 23.83 -11.82
CA LEU A 199 -9.30 23.24 -11.13
C LEU A 199 -9.36 23.84 -9.73
N VAL A 200 -10.29 24.75 -9.48
CA VAL A 200 -10.36 25.53 -8.23
C VAL A 200 -11.38 24.93 -7.27
N ASN A 201 -10.96 24.67 -6.02
CA ASN A 201 -11.81 24.20 -4.92
C ASN A 201 -12.66 22.96 -5.29
N ILE A 202 -12.04 21.99 -5.97
CA ILE A 202 -12.67 20.72 -6.32
C ILE A 202 -12.65 19.77 -5.11
N ARG A 203 -13.63 18.87 -5.03
CA ARG A 203 -13.55 17.74 -4.10
C ARG A 203 -12.62 16.68 -4.68
N PHE A 204 -11.57 16.33 -3.95
CA PHE A 204 -10.66 15.26 -4.30
C PHE A 204 -10.73 14.16 -3.24
N PRO A 205 -10.73 12.88 -3.61
CA PRO A 205 -10.92 11.80 -2.64
C PRO A 205 -9.74 11.67 -1.68
N TYR A 206 -10.00 11.16 -0.48
CA TYR A 206 -8.95 10.68 0.43
C TYR A 206 -8.28 9.40 -0.09
N GLY A 207 -7.12 9.06 0.47
CA GLY A 207 -6.25 8.00 -0.02
C GLY A 207 -5.28 8.47 -1.11
N LEU A 208 -4.27 7.66 -1.43
CA LEU A 208 -3.29 8.00 -2.45
C LEU A 208 -3.88 7.74 -3.84
N SER A 209 -3.82 8.73 -4.72
CA SER A 209 -4.24 8.62 -6.12
C SER A 209 -3.05 8.78 -7.05
N ARG A 210 -3.08 8.08 -8.18
CA ARG A 210 -2.27 8.41 -9.36
C ARG A 210 -2.99 9.52 -10.10
N ILE A 211 -2.27 10.56 -10.48
CA ILE A 211 -2.78 11.60 -11.37
C ILE A 211 -1.96 11.61 -12.66
N ARG A 212 -2.62 11.91 -13.77
CA ARG A 212 -1.95 12.27 -15.01
C ARG A 212 -2.45 13.63 -15.50
N LEU A 213 -1.53 14.42 -16.03
CA LEU A 213 -1.86 15.68 -16.69
C LEU A 213 -1.43 15.60 -18.15
N GLU A 214 -2.35 15.95 -19.04
CA GLU A 214 -2.16 15.87 -20.49
C GLU A 214 -2.45 17.22 -21.13
N LEU A 215 -1.52 17.71 -21.95
CA LEU A 215 -1.69 18.91 -22.76
C LEU A 215 -0.95 18.71 -24.08
N GLU A 216 -1.60 19.07 -25.18
CA GLU A 216 -1.01 18.94 -26.52
C GLU A 216 0.32 19.72 -26.62
N GLY A 217 1.34 19.07 -27.18
CA GLY A 217 2.70 19.62 -27.28
C GLY A 217 3.56 19.45 -26.02
N TYR A 218 3.02 18.86 -24.94
CA TYR A 218 3.74 18.57 -23.71
C TYR A 218 3.75 17.07 -23.43
N ARG A 219 4.75 16.60 -22.68
CA ARG A 219 4.79 15.23 -22.16
C ARG A 219 3.68 15.02 -21.14
N THR A 220 3.05 13.85 -21.19
CA THR A 220 2.14 13.41 -20.13
C THR A 220 2.89 13.36 -18.80
N LEU A 221 2.41 14.13 -17.83
CA LEU A 221 2.97 14.18 -16.49
C LEU A 221 2.26 13.18 -15.59
N TYR A 222 2.99 12.25 -14.99
CA TYR A 222 2.47 11.32 -13.98
C TYR A 222 2.95 11.71 -12.59
N ARG A 223 2.03 11.80 -11.62
CA ARG A 223 2.32 12.15 -10.22
C ARG A 223 1.40 11.36 -9.28
N THR A 224 1.71 11.37 -7.99
CA THR A 224 0.73 10.95 -6.97
C THR A 224 0.15 12.16 -6.27
N LEU A 225 -1.13 12.10 -5.92
CA LEU A 225 -1.81 13.13 -5.15
C LEU A 225 -2.71 12.50 -4.08
N GLY A 226 -2.77 13.11 -2.91
CA GLY A 226 -3.56 12.63 -1.79
C GLY A 226 -2.75 11.80 -0.78
N GLY A 227 -3.47 11.19 0.16
CA GLY A 227 -2.95 10.54 1.37
C GLY A 227 -3.92 10.75 2.53
N GLY A 228 -4.52 9.68 3.05
CA GLY A 228 -5.54 9.73 4.10
C GLY A 228 -4.96 9.95 5.51
N HIS A 229 -5.86 10.27 6.45
CA HIS A 229 -5.65 10.53 7.89
C HIS A 229 -4.65 9.61 8.61
N VAL A 230 -3.36 9.80 8.42
CA VAL A 230 -2.42 9.53 9.52
C VAL A 230 -2.39 10.80 10.33
N ASN A 231 -2.99 10.76 11.50
CA ASN A 231 -2.73 11.75 12.54
C ASN A 231 -1.20 11.78 12.69
N GLN A 232 -0.53 12.79 12.13
CA GLN A 232 0.94 12.92 12.21
C GLN A 232 1.43 13.05 13.67
N THR A 233 0.49 13.15 14.60
CA THR A 233 0.69 13.04 16.05
C THR A 233 0.98 11.61 16.53
N GLU A 234 0.66 10.55 15.77
CA GLU A 234 0.88 9.14 16.15
C GLU A 234 2.15 8.51 15.52
N LEU A 235 2.86 9.25 14.68
CA LEU A 235 4.23 8.92 14.22
C LEU A 235 5.20 10.03 14.68
N ARG A 236 5.46 10.06 15.99
CA ARG A 236 6.70 10.63 16.57
C ARG A 236 7.52 9.46 17.11
N PRO A 237 8.88 9.45 17.01
CA PRO A 237 9.74 10.52 17.55
C PRO A 237 11.06 10.74 16.75
N PRO A 238 12.06 11.43 17.32
CA PRO A 238 12.22 12.87 17.44
C PRO A 238 13.02 13.49 16.26
N THR A 239 12.94 14.81 16.16
CA THR A 239 13.70 15.71 15.27
C THR A 239 13.17 15.94 13.84
N SER A 240 12.76 17.21 13.66
CA SER A 240 12.72 18.02 12.43
C SER A 240 11.99 17.51 11.18
N GLY A 241 10.76 18.01 10.99
CA GLY A 241 10.17 18.19 9.66
C GLY A 241 8.65 18.19 9.67
N ARG A 242 8.02 19.36 9.80
CA ARG A 242 6.59 19.51 9.51
C ARG A 242 6.36 19.28 8.01
N ILE A 243 5.82 18.14 7.61
CA ILE A 243 5.06 18.04 6.36
C ILE A 243 3.59 17.95 6.74
N GLY A 244 3.02 19.04 7.29
CA GLY A 244 1.56 19.11 7.50
C GLY A 244 0.81 19.00 6.16
N PRO A 245 -0.52 18.81 6.17
CA PRO A 245 -1.30 18.79 4.93
C PRO A 245 -1.03 20.08 4.17
N ASN A 246 -0.49 19.97 2.95
CA ASN A 246 -0.32 21.09 2.04
C ASN A 246 -1.74 21.52 1.61
N ILE A 247 -2.38 22.40 2.38
CA ILE A 247 -3.64 23.06 2.01
C ILE A 247 -3.31 24.28 1.13
N GLY A 248 -2.45 24.06 0.13
CA GLY A 248 -2.09 25.03 -0.91
C GLY A 248 -2.47 24.49 -2.28
N PRO A 249 -2.51 25.32 -3.34
CA PRO A 249 -2.74 24.83 -4.69
C PRO A 249 -1.60 23.90 -5.10
N GLU A 250 -1.95 22.70 -5.56
CA GLU A 250 -1.03 21.75 -6.17
C GLU A 250 -0.64 22.28 -7.55
N ARG A 251 0.59 22.77 -7.69
CA ARG A 251 1.08 23.41 -8.91
C ARG A 251 1.98 22.45 -9.67
N PHE A 252 1.54 22.04 -10.86
CA PHE A 252 2.29 21.13 -11.72
C PHE A 252 2.93 21.86 -12.90
N ARG A 253 4.21 21.60 -13.15
CA ARG A 253 4.91 22.09 -14.36
C ARG A 253 4.88 21.01 -15.43
N LEU A 254 4.32 21.32 -16.59
CA LEU A 254 4.40 20.45 -17.75
C LEU A 254 5.69 20.73 -18.53
N GLU A 255 6.29 19.67 -19.04
CA GLU A 255 7.58 19.71 -19.72
C GLU A 255 7.44 19.22 -21.15
N THR A 256 8.36 19.62 -22.01
CA THR A 256 8.48 19.17 -23.40
C THR A 256 9.70 18.26 -23.55
N ASP A 257 9.89 17.68 -24.74
CA ASP A 257 11.11 16.92 -25.03
C ASP A 257 12.38 17.77 -24.99
N GLU A 258 12.25 19.10 -25.15
CA GLU A 258 13.37 20.04 -25.10
C GLU A 258 13.75 20.42 -23.67
N THR A 259 12.79 20.45 -22.74
CA THR A 259 12.99 20.96 -21.37
C THR A 259 13.24 19.86 -20.33
N LEU A 260 12.93 18.61 -20.66
CA LEU A 260 13.17 17.44 -19.82
C LEU A 260 13.86 16.35 -20.64
N PRO A 261 15.07 15.90 -20.26
CA PRO A 261 15.72 14.76 -20.92
C PRO A 261 14.84 13.50 -20.90
N PRO A 262 15.00 12.59 -21.88
CA PRO A 262 14.33 11.28 -21.84
C PRO A 262 14.62 10.54 -20.53
N GLU A 263 13.66 9.72 -20.07
CA GLU A 263 13.78 8.90 -18.86
C GLU A 263 14.13 9.65 -17.56
N LYS A 264 13.92 10.97 -17.49
CA LYS A 264 14.04 11.74 -16.25
C LYS A 264 12.72 12.30 -15.77
N VAL A 265 12.64 12.53 -14.46
CA VAL A 265 11.57 13.25 -13.80
C VAL A 265 12.13 14.49 -13.10
N ARG A 266 11.37 15.59 -13.13
CA ARG A 266 11.66 16.77 -12.32
C ARG A 266 11.08 16.60 -10.92
N VAL A 267 11.93 16.72 -9.92
CA VAL A 267 11.53 16.79 -8.52
C VAL A 267 11.59 18.26 -8.08
N SER A 268 10.52 18.75 -7.47
CA SER A 268 10.45 20.12 -7.00
C SER A 268 11.37 20.35 -5.81
N GLY A 269 12.06 21.49 -5.80
CA GLY A 269 12.84 21.97 -4.67
C GLY A 269 12.01 22.13 -3.40
N TRP A 270 12.69 22.15 -2.25
CA TRP A 270 12.05 22.23 -0.94
C TRP A 270 12.97 22.83 0.11
N THR A 271 12.40 23.19 1.26
CA THR A 271 13.17 23.60 2.42
C THR A 271 13.46 22.40 3.33
N LEU A 272 14.72 22.01 3.41
CA LEU A 272 15.23 20.93 4.25
C LEU A 272 15.59 21.48 5.63
N ALA A 273 15.06 20.87 6.69
CA ALA A 273 15.61 21.08 8.03
C ALA A 273 16.93 20.30 8.14
N PHE A 274 18.02 21.00 8.45
CA PHE A 274 19.37 20.45 8.47
C PHE A 274 20.10 20.97 9.71
N ASP A 275 20.40 20.09 10.64
CA ASP A 275 20.84 20.43 12.00
C ASP A 275 19.87 21.43 12.66
N ASP A 276 20.38 22.56 13.15
CA ASP A 276 19.60 23.64 13.77
C ASP A 276 19.15 24.73 12.76
N GLU A 277 19.29 24.47 11.45
CA GLU A 277 19.03 25.43 10.37
C GLU A 277 18.08 24.87 9.30
N THR A 278 17.73 25.73 8.33
CA THR A 278 16.96 25.36 7.14
C THR A 278 17.73 25.67 5.86
N LEU A 279 17.86 24.69 4.99
CA LEU A 279 18.46 24.82 3.66
C LEU A 279 17.37 24.85 2.59
N SER A 280 17.49 25.74 1.61
CA SER A 280 16.63 25.73 0.43
C SER A 280 17.33 24.93 -0.66
N LEU A 281 16.72 23.83 -1.10
CA LEU A 281 17.20 23.01 -2.21
C LEU A 281 16.41 23.35 -3.47
N ASP A 282 17.08 23.33 -4.60
CA ASP A 282 16.49 23.69 -5.90
C ASP A 282 15.75 22.50 -6.52
N ASP A 283 15.03 22.78 -7.61
CA ASP A 283 14.52 21.72 -8.48
C ASP A 283 15.70 20.90 -9.02
N TYR A 284 15.56 19.58 -9.05
CA TYR A 284 16.56 18.68 -9.62
C TYR A 284 15.90 17.64 -10.51
N LEU A 285 16.71 17.02 -11.37
CA LEU A 285 16.27 15.91 -12.20
C LEU A 285 16.72 14.60 -11.56
N LEU A 286 15.85 13.60 -11.61
CA LEU A 286 16.13 12.24 -11.17
C LEU A 286 15.80 11.29 -12.32
N ASP A 287 16.57 10.22 -12.49
CA ASP A 287 16.17 9.15 -13.38
C ASP A 287 14.81 8.58 -12.96
N ARG A 288 13.95 8.40 -13.95
CA ARG A 288 12.61 7.83 -13.80
C ARG A 288 12.71 6.39 -13.31
N TYR A 289 13.71 5.65 -13.75
CA TYR A 289 13.96 4.26 -13.41
C TYR A 289 15.38 4.07 -12.86
N GLU A 290 15.64 2.92 -12.25
CA GLU A 290 16.99 2.48 -11.93
C GLU A 290 17.82 2.27 -13.21
N VAL A 291 19.15 2.41 -13.12
CA VAL A 291 20.03 2.16 -14.28
C VAL A 291 19.92 0.70 -14.70
N THR A 292 19.51 0.48 -15.95
CA THR A 292 19.28 -0.85 -16.52
C THR A 292 20.57 -1.56 -16.92
N ASN A 293 20.52 -2.89 -17.04
CA ASN A 293 21.63 -3.68 -17.57
C ASN A 293 22.08 -3.21 -18.96
N ALA A 294 21.15 -2.86 -19.86
CA ALA A 294 21.50 -2.37 -21.19
C ALA A 294 22.25 -1.03 -21.14
N GLN A 295 21.82 -0.11 -20.26
CA GLN A 295 22.52 1.16 -20.03
C GLN A 295 23.91 0.93 -19.43
N TYR A 296 24.02 0.06 -18.42
CA TYR A 296 25.30 -0.28 -17.80
C TYR A 296 26.25 -0.98 -18.79
N LYS A 297 25.72 -1.85 -19.67
CA LYS A 297 26.50 -2.52 -20.71
C LYS A 297 27.14 -1.52 -21.68
N ALA A 298 26.45 -0.44 -22.01
CA ALA A 298 27.03 0.63 -22.82
C ALA A 298 28.23 1.30 -22.13
N PHE A 299 28.22 1.42 -20.80
CA PHE A 299 29.37 1.89 -20.02
C PHE A 299 30.54 0.90 -20.08
N VAL A 300 30.27 -0.41 -19.92
CA VAL A 300 31.29 -1.46 -20.03
C VAL A 300 31.91 -1.46 -21.43
N ASP A 301 31.09 -1.51 -22.47
CA ASP A 301 31.52 -1.54 -23.88
C ASP A 301 32.21 -0.25 -24.31
N GLY A 302 31.86 0.87 -23.68
CA GLY A 302 32.55 2.15 -23.82
C GLY A 302 33.93 2.18 -23.15
N GLY A 303 34.43 1.10 -22.56
CA GLY A 303 35.70 1.06 -21.84
C GLY A 303 35.65 1.77 -20.49
N GLY A 304 34.52 1.69 -19.78
CA GLY A 304 34.35 2.28 -18.44
C GLY A 304 35.36 1.76 -17.41
N TYR A 305 35.68 0.47 -17.49
CA TYR A 305 36.67 -0.21 -16.63
C TYR A 305 38.13 -0.03 -17.10
N ASP A 306 38.36 0.60 -18.26
CA ASP A 306 39.71 0.87 -18.79
C ASP A 306 40.15 2.32 -18.56
N ARG A 307 39.28 3.16 -17.97
CA ARG A 307 39.49 4.61 -17.80
C ARG A 307 39.60 4.99 -16.32
N PRO A 308 40.81 4.93 -15.72
CA PRO A 308 41.02 5.26 -14.31
C PRO A 308 40.50 6.64 -13.89
N SER A 309 40.45 7.60 -14.83
CA SER A 309 39.96 8.96 -14.57
C SER A 309 38.47 9.04 -14.20
N LEU A 310 37.69 7.98 -14.47
CA LEU A 310 36.30 7.89 -14.06
C LEU A 310 36.16 7.49 -12.59
N TRP A 311 37.17 6.88 -11.99
CA TRP A 311 37.04 6.19 -10.71
C TRP A 311 37.48 7.06 -9.54
N ASP A 312 36.78 6.93 -8.42
CA ASP A 312 37.23 7.45 -7.12
C ASP A 312 38.39 6.56 -6.59
N PRO A 313 39.31 7.09 -5.77
CA PRO A 313 40.36 6.27 -5.15
C PRO A 313 39.76 5.11 -4.36
N VAL A 314 40.11 3.88 -4.75
CA VAL A 314 39.56 2.67 -4.12
C VAL A 314 40.37 2.34 -2.88
N VAL A 315 39.69 2.35 -1.73
CA VAL A 315 40.27 2.04 -0.43
C VAL A 315 39.83 0.64 0.02
N LEU A 316 40.80 -0.17 0.42
CA LEU A 316 40.59 -1.49 1.03
C LEU A 316 41.41 -1.55 2.33
N GLU A 317 40.76 -1.89 3.44
CA GLU A 317 41.41 -1.98 4.77
C GLU A 317 42.17 -0.71 5.21
N GLY A 318 41.77 0.46 4.70
CA GLY A 318 42.37 1.75 5.00
C GLY A 318 43.47 2.20 4.01
N ASP A 319 43.91 1.32 3.12
CA ASP A 319 44.92 1.62 2.12
C ASP A 319 44.30 1.89 0.74
N SER A 320 44.79 2.95 0.08
CA SER A 320 44.40 3.25 -1.31
C SER A 320 45.12 2.30 -2.26
N LEU A 321 44.37 1.59 -3.09
CA LEU A 321 44.89 0.66 -4.07
C LEU A 321 45.38 1.38 -5.34
N SER A 322 46.32 0.76 -6.05
CA SER A 322 46.62 1.12 -7.43
C SER A 322 45.41 0.80 -8.32
N TRP A 323 45.28 1.47 -9.48
CA TRP A 323 44.18 1.15 -10.39
C TRP A 323 44.24 -0.30 -10.90
N GLU A 324 45.45 -0.84 -11.12
CA GLU A 324 45.66 -2.20 -11.59
C GLU A 324 45.17 -3.25 -10.59
N ASP A 325 45.31 -2.98 -9.28
CA ASP A 325 44.81 -3.85 -8.22
C ASP A 325 43.31 -3.61 -7.98
N ALA A 326 42.88 -2.35 -7.96
CA ALA A 326 41.49 -1.97 -7.70
C ALA A 326 40.54 -2.60 -8.73
N ARG A 327 40.90 -2.61 -10.01
CA ARG A 327 40.04 -3.17 -11.06
C ARG A 327 39.78 -4.67 -10.92
N LEU A 328 40.64 -5.41 -10.19
CA LEU A 328 40.43 -6.83 -9.91
C LEU A 328 39.30 -7.08 -8.90
N LEU A 329 38.87 -6.05 -8.17
CA LEU A 329 37.72 -6.12 -7.26
C LEU A 329 36.38 -5.98 -8.00
N PHE A 330 36.40 -5.52 -9.25
CA PHE A 330 35.19 -5.20 -10.03
C PHE A 330 35.00 -6.16 -11.21
N LEU A 331 35.12 -7.46 -10.90
CA LEU A 331 34.92 -8.54 -11.85
C LEU A 331 33.57 -9.24 -11.62
N ASP A 332 33.00 -9.73 -12.70
CA ASP A 332 31.82 -10.59 -12.72
C ASP A 332 32.17 -12.01 -12.22
N SER A 333 31.16 -12.88 -12.15
CA SER A 333 31.32 -14.25 -11.64
C SER A 333 32.26 -15.14 -12.46
N THR A 334 32.65 -14.72 -13.67
CA THR A 334 33.58 -15.42 -14.57
C THR A 334 34.95 -14.75 -14.69
N GLY A 335 35.17 -13.66 -13.96
CA GLY A 335 36.43 -12.91 -13.95
C GLY A 335 36.55 -11.85 -15.05
N GLN A 336 35.46 -11.45 -15.71
CA GLN A 336 35.44 -10.33 -16.67
C GLN A 336 35.03 -9.02 -15.98
N PRO A 337 35.42 -7.84 -16.48
CA PRO A 337 34.93 -6.57 -15.93
C PRO A 337 33.41 -6.44 -16.08
N GLY A 338 32.73 -6.08 -14.99
CA GLY A 338 31.28 -5.92 -14.98
C GLY A 338 30.67 -6.21 -13.61
N PRO A 339 29.35 -5.95 -13.43
CA PRO A 339 28.61 -6.23 -12.19
C PRO A 339 28.77 -7.68 -11.70
N SER A 340 28.72 -7.90 -10.39
CA SER A 340 28.95 -9.23 -9.80
C SER A 340 27.92 -10.29 -10.20
N THR A 341 26.75 -9.85 -10.69
CA THR A 341 25.65 -10.72 -11.15
C THR A 341 25.77 -11.14 -12.61
N TRP A 342 26.77 -10.65 -13.34
CA TRP A 342 26.98 -10.93 -14.75
C TRP A 342 27.87 -12.17 -14.96
N GLU A 343 27.86 -12.66 -16.20
CA GLU A 343 28.69 -13.77 -16.66
C GLU A 343 29.30 -13.44 -18.02
N ALA A 344 30.58 -13.78 -18.20
CA ALA A 344 31.32 -13.56 -19.45
C ALA A 344 31.30 -12.11 -19.95
N GLY A 345 31.24 -11.13 -19.05
CA GLY A 345 31.21 -9.70 -19.35
C GLY A 345 29.84 -9.20 -19.83
N ASP A 346 28.77 -9.98 -19.65
CA ASP A 346 27.43 -9.62 -20.10
C ASP A 346 26.33 -9.98 -19.08
N TYR A 347 25.21 -9.29 -19.18
CA TYR A 347 24.03 -9.60 -18.38
C TYR A 347 23.29 -10.83 -18.92
N PRO A 348 22.48 -11.51 -18.09
CA PRO A 348 21.73 -12.68 -18.56
C PRO A 348 20.81 -12.34 -19.76
N PRO A 349 20.71 -13.22 -20.79
CA PRO A 349 19.94 -12.93 -21.99
C PRO A 349 18.50 -12.51 -21.71
N GLY A 350 18.05 -11.44 -22.37
CA GLY A 350 16.69 -10.89 -22.21
C GLY A 350 16.48 -10.00 -20.98
N GLN A 351 17.51 -9.75 -20.16
CA GLN A 351 17.41 -8.90 -18.97
C GLN A 351 17.88 -7.46 -19.19
N GLY A 352 17.85 -6.97 -20.44
CA GLY A 352 18.37 -5.63 -20.78
C GLY A 352 17.63 -4.48 -20.06
N SER A 353 16.33 -4.63 -19.80
CA SER A 353 15.49 -3.66 -19.08
C SER A 353 15.40 -3.90 -17.57
N VAL A 354 16.03 -4.95 -17.06
CA VAL A 354 16.18 -5.22 -15.62
C VAL A 354 17.28 -4.29 -15.09
N PRO A 355 17.18 -3.75 -13.85
CA PRO A 355 18.23 -2.92 -13.27
C PRO A 355 19.57 -3.67 -13.21
N ALA A 356 20.66 -2.94 -13.44
CA ALA A 356 22.00 -3.43 -13.20
C ALA A 356 22.20 -3.64 -11.70
N ALA A 357 22.48 -4.89 -11.31
CA ALA A 357 22.55 -5.31 -9.93
C ALA A 357 23.91 -5.95 -9.60
N GLY A 358 24.32 -5.93 -8.33
CA GLY A 358 25.67 -6.36 -7.94
C GLY A 358 26.74 -5.31 -8.23
N VAL A 359 26.36 -4.04 -8.13
CA VAL A 359 27.22 -2.89 -8.43
C VAL A 359 27.70 -2.27 -7.11
N SER A 360 29.00 -1.98 -7.02
CA SER A 360 29.61 -1.26 -5.89
C SER A 360 29.34 0.24 -5.97
N TRP A 361 29.59 0.96 -4.86
CA TRP A 361 29.51 2.41 -4.87
C TRP A 361 30.51 3.05 -5.86
N TYR A 362 31.74 2.49 -5.93
CA TYR A 362 32.77 2.96 -6.86
C TYR A 362 32.34 2.79 -8.33
N GLU A 363 31.76 1.64 -8.68
CA GLU A 363 31.22 1.38 -10.01
C GLU A 363 30.07 2.32 -10.36
N ALA A 364 29.13 2.56 -9.43
CA ALA A 364 28.02 3.48 -9.61
C ALA A 364 28.49 4.92 -9.83
N ARG A 365 29.51 5.37 -9.08
CA ARG A 365 30.15 6.68 -9.25
C ARG A 365 30.89 6.82 -10.57
N ALA A 366 31.60 5.78 -11.00
CA ALA A 366 32.31 5.77 -12.29
C ALA A 366 31.32 5.85 -13.46
N TYR A 367 30.21 5.10 -13.40
CA TYR A 367 29.12 5.21 -14.36
C TYR A 367 28.53 6.63 -14.39
N ALA A 368 28.20 7.19 -13.23
CA ALA A 368 27.63 8.52 -13.13
C ALA A 368 28.52 9.58 -13.80
N ARG A 369 29.84 9.53 -13.54
CA ARG A 369 30.83 10.40 -14.19
C ARG A 369 30.94 10.16 -15.69
N TRP A 370 30.79 8.92 -16.15
CA TRP A 370 30.86 8.58 -17.57
C TRP A 370 29.72 9.22 -18.37
N VAL A 371 28.51 9.23 -17.82
CA VAL A 371 27.36 9.89 -18.45
C VAL A 371 27.30 11.40 -18.18
N GLY A 372 28.14 11.92 -17.29
CA GLY A 372 28.20 13.34 -16.94
C GLY A 372 27.17 13.77 -15.89
N GLU A 373 26.75 12.84 -15.03
CA GLU A 373 25.77 13.04 -13.97
C GLU A 373 26.32 12.58 -12.61
N GLU A 374 25.45 12.36 -11.64
CA GLU A 374 25.83 12.01 -10.28
C GLU A 374 24.83 11.09 -9.58
N LEU A 375 25.26 10.50 -8.47
CA LEU A 375 24.35 9.82 -7.55
C LEU A 375 23.58 10.87 -6.73
N PRO A 376 22.28 10.67 -6.45
CA PRO A 376 21.55 11.54 -5.54
C PRO A 376 22.17 11.52 -4.14
N THR A 377 21.98 12.57 -3.36
CA THR A 377 22.23 12.53 -1.91
C THR A 377 21.08 11.80 -1.21
N VAL A 378 21.28 11.38 0.05
CA VAL A 378 20.18 10.84 0.89
C VAL A 378 18.99 11.81 0.98
N HIS A 379 19.26 13.12 0.97
CA HIS A 379 18.23 14.16 1.06
C HIS A 379 17.41 14.26 -0.22
N HIS A 380 18.07 14.29 -1.38
CA HIS A 380 17.40 14.22 -2.68
C HIS A 380 16.56 12.95 -2.80
N TRP A 381 17.17 11.78 -2.58
CA TRP A 381 16.48 10.51 -2.71
C TRP A 381 15.21 10.43 -1.86
N ARG A 382 15.30 10.79 -0.57
CA ARG A 382 14.15 10.74 0.36
C ARG A 382 13.02 11.68 -0.03
N HIS A 383 13.36 12.87 -0.51
CA HIS A 383 12.36 13.82 -0.97
C HIS A 383 11.61 13.31 -2.20
N ALA A 384 12.33 12.68 -3.14
CA ALA A 384 11.72 12.09 -4.35
C ALA A 384 10.77 10.92 -4.05
N VAL A 385 11.05 10.11 -3.02
CA VAL A 385 10.15 9.02 -2.58
C VAL A 385 8.85 9.54 -1.96
N ALA A 386 8.94 10.63 -1.20
CA ALA A 386 7.92 11.22 -0.32
C ALA A 386 7.49 10.35 0.89
N PRO A 387 7.70 10.82 2.14
CA PRO A 387 7.37 10.07 3.36
C PRO A 387 5.90 9.62 3.49
N GLY A 388 4.94 10.38 2.93
CA GLY A 388 3.51 10.06 3.00
C GLY A 388 3.05 8.92 2.09
N ALA A 389 3.88 8.49 1.13
CA ALA A 389 3.56 7.43 0.17
C ALA A 389 4.16 6.07 0.55
N LEU A 390 4.96 5.99 1.62
CA LEU A 390 5.75 4.80 1.95
C LEU A 390 4.93 3.51 2.10
N SER A 391 3.78 3.57 2.79
CA SER A 391 2.92 2.39 2.98
C SER A 391 2.28 1.88 1.69
N TRP A 392 2.05 2.76 0.71
CA TRP A 392 1.50 2.42 -0.59
C TRP A 392 2.57 1.91 -1.55
N LEU A 393 3.72 2.60 -1.59
CA LEU A 393 4.89 2.16 -2.33
C LEU A 393 5.30 0.75 -1.92
N GLN A 394 5.36 0.49 -0.62
CA GLN A 394 5.73 -0.79 -0.06
C GLN A 394 4.92 -1.98 -0.62
N GLN A 395 3.61 -1.80 -0.81
CA GLN A 395 2.74 -2.84 -1.36
C GLN A 395 2.90 -3.01 -2.87
N ALA A 396 3.18 -1.92 -3.58
CA ALA A 396 3.37 -1.91 -5.03
C ALA A 396 4.77 -2.39 -5.47
N SER A 397 5.73 -2.44 -4.54
CA SER A 397 7.16 -2.67 -4.79
C SER A 397 7.54 -4.15 -4.85
N ASN A 398 8.68 -4.46 -5.48
CA ASN A 398 9.15 -5.84 -5.71
C ASN A 398 9.82 -6.51 -4.48
N PHE A 399 9.40 -6.21 -3.24
CA PHE A 399 9.97 -6.86 -2.06
C PHE A 399 9.69 -8.36 -2.00
N ASN A 400 10.57 -9.12 -1.35
CA ASN A 400 10.47 -10.58 -1.18
C ASN A 400 10.34 -11.39 -2.51
N GLY A 401 10.73 -10.79 -3.65
CA GLY A 401 10.71 -11.35 -4.98
C GLY A 401 11.71 -12.50 -5.21
N GLN A 402 11.80 -12.99 -6.45
CA GLN A 402 12.78 -14.03 -6.86
C GLN A 402 14.01 -13.43 -7.56
N GLY A 403 14.00 -12.13 -7.79
CA GLY A 403 14.98 -11.39 -8.56
C GLY A 403 14.45 -9.99 -8.89
N PRO A 404 15.31 -9.13 -9.44
CA PRO A 404 14.88 -7.84 -9.96
C PRO A 404 13.96 -8.04 -11.19
N ARG A 405 13.06 -7.08 -11.43
CA ARG A 405 12.12 -7.08 -12.56
C ARG A 405 12.47 -5.97 -13.55
N PRO A 406 12.01 -6.08 -14.81
CA PRO A 406 12.09 -4.98 -15.77
C PRO A 406 11.50 -3.69 -15.18
N VAL A 407 12.23 -2.58 -15.29
CA VAL A 407 11.85 -1.31 -14.65
C VAL A 407 10.51 -0.74 -15.17
N GLU A 408 10.15 -1.09 -16.41
CA GLU A 408 8.90 -0.64 -17.05
C GLU A 408 7.65 -1.41 -16.59
N GLU A 409 7.82 -2.57 -15.93
CA GLU A 409 6.70 -3.35 -15.37
C GLU A 409 6.25 -2.83 -14.01
N SER A 410 6.99 -1.89 -13.42
CA SER A 410 6.71 -1.41 -12.09
C SER A 410 5.47 -0.53 -12.03
N VAL A 411 4.67 -0.78 -10.99
CA VAL A 411 3.56 0.09 -10.61
C VAL A 411 3.91 0.96 -9.40
N ALA A 412 5.08 0.80 -8.78
CA ALA A 412 5.52 1.52 -7.58
C ALA A 412 6.04 2.92 -7.94
N MET A 413 5.10 3.84 -8.20
CA MET A 413 5.41 5.22 -8.55
C MET A 413 5.56 6.11 -7.30
N SER A 414 6.66 6.85 -7.21
CA SER A 414 6.91 7.85 -6.18
C SER A 414 6.08 9.11 -6.39
N TYR A 415 6.11 10.02 -5.40
CA TYR A 415 5.46 11.32 -5.53
C TYR A 415 5.93 12.11 -6.76
N ALA A 416 7.23 12.06 -7.06
CA ALA A 416 7.80 12.75 -8.21
C ALA A 416 7.60 12.03 -9.55
N GLY A 417 6.94 10.86 -9.57
CA GLY A 417 6.75 10.06 -10.78
C GLY A 417 7.94 9.17 -11.15
N ALA A 418 8.90 8.98 -10.25
CA ALA A 418 9.96 7.99 -10.41
C ALA A 418 9.44 6.60 -9.97
N PHE A 419 9.88 5.54 -10.63
CA PHE A 419 9.46 4.17 -10.36
C PHE A 419 10.59 3.38 -9.69
N ASP A 420 10.22 2.30 -9.01
CA ASP A 420 11.13 1.36 -8.35
C ASP A 420 12.11 2.00 -7.36
N MET A 421 11.73 3.13 -6.74
CA MET A 421 12.49 3.68 -5.62
C MET A 421 12.41 2.80 -4.35
N ALA A 422 11.80 1.62 -4.46
CA ALA A 422 11.65 0.66 -3.38
C ALA A 422 11.59 -0.77 -3.93
N GLY A 423 12.35 -1.66 -3.32
CA GLY A 423 12.18 -3.12 -3.45
C GLY A 423 12.64 -3.77 -4.75
N ASN A 424 13.12 -3.06 -5.77
CA ASN A 424 13.70 -3.70 -6.95
C ASN A 424 15.20 -3.92 -6.74
N VAL A 425 16.02 -2.86 -6.77
CA VAL A 425 17.37 -2.86 -6.22
C VAL A 425 17.54 -1.75 -5.16
N ARG A 426 18.48 -1.94 -4.24
CA ARG A 426 18.92 -0.87 -3.35
C ARG A 426 19.71 0.14 -4.17
N GLU A 427 19.62 1.41 -3.82
CA GLU A 427 20.20 2.48 -4.63
C GLU A 427 21.29 3.24 -3.90
N TRP A 428 22.49 3.23 -4.48
CA TRP A 428 23.62 3.99 -3.97
C TRP A 428 23.34 5.49 -4.02
N THR A 429 23.67 6.17 -2.91
CA THR A 429 23.70 7.63 -2.84
C THR A 429 25.14 8.14 -2.78
N SER A 430 25.32 9.45 -2.99
CA SER A 430 26.62 10.09 -2.75
C SER A 430 26.92 10.35 -1.27
N THR A 431 25.98 10.07 -0.37
CA THR A 431 26.10 10.43 1.05
C THR A 431 26.91 9.39 1.83
N ARG A 432 27.90 9.89 2.58
CA ARG A 432 28.86 9.07 3.34
C ARG A 432 28.55 9.09 4.84
N ILE A 433 28.77 7.96 5.52
CA ILE A 433 28.71 7.80 6.98
C ILE A 433 29.97 7.05 7.43
N GLY A 434 30.89 7.72 8.13
CA GLY A 434 32.17 7.10 8.49
C GLY A 434 32.99 6.72 7.26
N ASP A 435 33.25 5.43 7.05
CA ASP A 435 33.89 4.83 5.88
C ASP A 435 32.89 4.12 4.93
N ARG A 436 31.59 4.24 5.22
CA ARG A 436 30.47 3.62 4.49
C ARG A 436 29.67 4.64 3.69
N TYR A 437 28.83 4.16 2.78
CA TYR A 437 27.92 5.01 2.00
C TYR A 437 26.47 4.57 2.16
N VAL A 438 25.58 5.57 2.16
CA VAL A 438 24.14 5.35 2.29
C VAL A 438 23.59 4.71 1.01
N ILE A 439 22.79 3.66 1.18
CA ILE A 439 22.16 2.91 0.10
C ILE A 439 20.71 2.57 0.48
N LEU A 440 19.73 3.04 -0.31
CA LEU A 440 18.33 3.16 0.11
C LEU A 440 17.38 2.27 -0.70
N GLY A 441 16.09 2.28 -0.36
CA GLY A 441 15.01 1.64 -1.14
C GLY A 441 14.77 0.18 -0.82
N GLY A 442 15.80 -0.57 -0.43
CA GLY A 442 15.71 -2.02 -0.30
C GLY A 442 15.62 -2.70 -1.67
N SER A 443 15.92 -3.99 -1.72
CA SER A 443 15.93 -4.81 -2.93
C SER A 443 14.86 -5.89 -2.92
N TRP A 444 14.77 -6.62 -4.02
CA TRP A 444 13.85 -7.74 -4.18
C TRP A 444 14.03 -8.84 -3.14
N SER A 445 15.23 -8.98 -2.58
CA SER A 445 15.55 -9.97 -1.54
C SER A 445 15.33 -9.46 -0.13
N ASP A 446 15.11 -8.14 0.04
CA ASP A 446 14.94 -7.55 1.36
C ASP A 446 13.51 -7.66 1.87
N PRO A 447 13.35 -7.68 3.19
CA PRO A 447 12.05 -7.45 3.78
C PRO A 447 11.61 -6.00 3.55
N TYR A 448 10.31 -5.82 3.39
CA TYR A 448 9.71 -4.56 2.98
C TYR A 448 10.00 -3.37 3.91
N PHE A 449 10.30 -3.65 5.19
CA PHE A 449 10.47 -2.63 6.21
C PHE A 449 11.83 -1.93 6.13
N VAL A 450 12.79 -2.47 5.37
CA VAL A 450 14.08 -1.80 5.10
C VAL A 450 13.86 -0.44 4.40
N LEU A 451 12.76 -0.27 3.67
CA LEU A 451 12.38 1.02 3.08
C LEU A 451 12.22 2.15 4.12
N ALA A 452 11.83 1.80 5.35
CA ALA A 452 11.63 2.77 6.42
C ALA A 452 12.93 3.19 7.12
N GLU A 453 14.06 2.55 6.81
CA GLU A 453 15.33 2.88 7.45
C GLU A 453 15.85 4.25 7.04
N GLU A 454 16.44 4.93 8.01
CA GLU A 454 16.80 6.32 7.80
C GLU A 454 18.05 6.51 6.95
N ARG A 455 19.11 5.84 7.37
CA ARG A 455 20.44 6.01 6.79
C ARG A 455 21.20 4.67 6.77
N PRO A 456 20.60 3.59 6.19
CA PRO A 456 21.33 2.34 6.00
C PRO A 456 22.60 2.61 5.21
N ALA A 457 23.75 2.26 5.76
CA ALA A 457 25.05 2.51 5.16
C ALA A 457 25.97 1.28 5.26
N VAL A 458 26.61 0.96 4.14
CA VAL A 458 27.45 -0.24 4.00
C VAL A 458 28.77 0.11 3.30
N PRO A 459 29.80 -0.75 3.39
CA PRO A 459 31.09 -0.50 2.75
C PRO A 459 30.95 -0.23 1.25
N PRO A 460 31.73 0.71 0.66
CA PRO A 460 31.61 1.08 -0.76
C PRO A 460 31.95 -0.05 -1.73
N LEU A 461 32.61 -1.11 -1.25
CA LEU A 461 32.93 -2.32 -2.02
C LEU A 461 31.82 -3.39 -1.97
N ASP A 462 30.71 -3.18 -1.24
CA ASP A 462 29.60 -4.14 -1.25
C ASP A 462 28.97 -4.26 -2.64
N ARG A 463 29.05 -5.46 -3.22
CA ARG A 463 28.52 -5.80 -4.54
C ARG A 463 27.43 -6.87 -4.43
N SER A 464 26.67 -6.84 -3.34
CA SER A 464 25.53 -7.74 -3.13
C SER A 464 24.58 -7.73 -4.34
N PRO A 465 23.98 -8.87 -4.75
CA PRO A 465 23.10 -8.96 -5.92
C PRO A 465 21.84 -8.07 -5.90
N GLY A 466 21.54 -7.44 -4.77
CA GLY A 466 20.46 -6.47 -4.63
C GLY A 466 20.91 -5.01 -4.77
N ASN A 467 22.19 -4.71 -4.98
CA ASN A 467 22.72 -3.34 -5.04
C ASN A 467 22.77 -2.83 -6.47
N GLY A 468 22.15 -1.68 -6.71
CA GLY A 468 22.19 -0.92 -7.95
C GLY A 468 22.15 0.58 -7.64
N PHE A 469 21.64 1.39 -8.57
CA PHE A 469 21.62 2.84 -8.42
C PHE A 469 20.73 3.51 -9.46
N ARG A 470 20.45 4.79 -9.23
CA ARG A 470 19.86 5.72 -10.20
C ARG A 470 20.64 7.03 -10.18
N LEU A 471 20.51 7.85 -11.22
CA LEU A 471 21.23 9.11 -11.31
C LEU A 471 20.34 10.31 -11.04
N ALA A 472 21.00 11.40 -10.67
CA ALA A 472 20.43 12.72 -10.48
C ALA A 472 21.26 13.77 -11.22
N VAL A 473 20.60 14.89 -11.53
CA VAL A 473 21.25 16.13 -11.96
C VAL A 473 20.74 17.23 -11.04
N THR A 474 21.59 17.70 -10.13
CA THR A 474 21.24 18.79 -9.21
C THR A 474 21.89 20.10 -9.63
N SER A 475 21.27 21.20 -9.25
CA SER A 475 21.75 22.56 -9.54
C SER A 475 21.76 23.44 -8.30
N ASP A 476 21.84 22.82 -7.12
CA ASP A 476 21.85 23.53 -5.84
C ASP A 476 23.01 24.52 -5.77
N ASP A 477 22.80 25.61 -5.02
CA ASP A 477 23.87 26.53 -4.66
C ASP A 477 25.08 25.77 -4.09
N VAL A 478 26.29 26.23 -4.43
CA VAL A 478 27.55 25.55 -4.08
C VAL A 478 27.67 25.30 -2.58
N ASP A 479 27.23 26.25 -1.73
CA ASP A 479 27.30 26.11 -0.28
C ASP A 479 26.29 25.06 0.21
N VAL A 480 25.08 25.04 -0.36
CA VAL A 480 24.05 24.03 -0.05
C VAL A 480 24.53 22.65 -0.48
N ALA A 481 24.99 22.51 -1.72
CA ALA A 481 25.51 21.27 -2.30
C ALA A 481 26.67 20.69 -1.46
N SER A 482 27.59 21.56 -1.01
CA SER A 482 28.71 21.18 -0.13
C SER A 482 28.21 20.61 1.20
N ARG A 483 27.23 21.25 1.85
CA ARG A 483 26.67 20.80 3.14
C ARG A 483 25.93 19.47 3.05
N ILE A 484 25.04 19.30 2.07
CA ILE A 484 24.22 18.08 1.93
C ILE A 484 25.03 16.86 1.45
N ARG A 485 26.25 17.09 0.93
CA ARG A 485 27.21 16.04 0.54
C ARG A 485 28.26 15.78 1.61
N ALA A 486 28.32 16.61 2.66
CA ALA A 486 29.26 16.40 3.75
C ALA A 486 28.97 15.04 4.41
N PRO A 487 30.02 14.32 4.89
CA PRO A 487 29.81 13.08 5.62
C PRO A 487 28.91 13.30 6.83
N LEU A 488 27.89 12.44 6.97
CA LEU A 488 27.07 12.43 8.17
C LEU A 488 27.79 11.66 9.28
N ALA A 489 27.48 12.01 10.53
CA ALA A 489 28.00 11.30 11.68
C ALA A 489 27.50 9.84 11.70
N ALA A 490 28.41 8.90 11.99
CA ALA A 490 28.03 7.53 12.28
C ALA A 490 27.27 7.47 13.61
N PRO A 491 26.25 6.60 13.75
CA PRO A 491 25.67 6.33 15.06
C PRO A 491 26.75 5.81 16.03
N ASP A 492 26.71 6.29 17.28
CA ASP A 492 27.72 6.01 18.30
C ASP A 492 27.63 4.57 18.83
N GLY A 493 28.52 3.68 18.36
CA GLY A 493 28.83 2.37 18.98
C GLY A 493 27.64 1.51 19.43
N LEU A 494 27.89 0.61 20.40
CA LEU A 494 26.83 -0.15 21.05
C LEU A 494 25.96 0.78 21.92
N PRO A 495 24.63 0.80 21.71
CA PRO A 495 23.72 1.54 22.58
C PRO A 495 23.94 1.24 24.07
N GLN A 496 23.92 2.28 24.92
CA GLN A 496 24.21 2.16 26.36
C GLN A 496 23.36 1.09 27.05
N GLN A 497 22.12 0.89 26.60
CA GLN A 497 21.24 -0.15 27.11
C GLN A 497 21.75 -1.58 26.89
N PHE A 498 22.60 -1.82 25.88
CA PHE A 498 23.19 -3.14 25.62
C PHE A 498 24.50 -3.38 26.36
N THR A 499 25.12 -2.31 26.88
CA THR A 499 26.35 -2.40 27.68
C THR A 499 26.07 -2.74 29.15
N ARG A 500 24.80 -2.77 29.57
CA ARG A 500 24.44 -3.16 30.94
C ARG A 500 24.69 -4.65 31.17
N GLU A 501 24.90 -5.00 32.44
CA GLU A 501 25.02 -6.39 32.86
C GLU A 501 23.62 -7.04 33.03
N PRO A 502 23.51 -8.36 32.77
CA PRO A 502 22.28 -9.11 33.05
C PRO A 502 21.91 -9.10 34.53
N GLU A 503 20.60 -9.18 34.80
CA GLU A 503 20.10 -9.29 36.18
C GLU A 503 20.59 -10.57 36.89
N PRO A 504 20.85 -10.54 38.21
CA PRO A 504 21.24 -11.71 39.00
C PRO A 504 20.18 -12.83 38.96
N ASP A 505 20.60 -14.08 39.17
CA ASP A 505 19.71 -15.26 39.12
C ASP A 505 18.48 -15.13 40.02
N ALA A 506 18.65 -14.59 41.23
CA ALA A 506 17.54 -14.39 42.16
C ALA A 506 16.44 -13.48 41.58
N VAL A 507 16.83 -12.44 40.83
CA VAL A 507 15.90 -11.48 40.21
C VAL A 507 15.25 -12.12 38.98
N TYR A 508 16.05 -12.73 38.10
CA TYR A 508 15.49 -13.40 36.92
C TYR A 508 14.55 -14.55 37.29
N ASN A 509 14.84 -15.31 38.35
CA ASN A 509 13.95 -16.36 38.84
C ASN A 509 12.59 -15.82 39.29
N ALA A 510 12.50 -14.56 39.75
CA ALA A 510 11.23 -13.92 40.03
C ALA A 510 10.46 -13.63 38.74
N TYR A 511 11.14 -13.13 37.69
CA TYR A 511 10.54 -12.89 36.37
C TYR A 511 10.05 -14.18 35.73
N SER A 512 10.83 -15.26 35.85
CA SER A 512 10.54 -16.56 35.23
C SER A 512 9.16 -17.12 35.63
N ARG A 513 8.70 -16.85 36.85
CA ARG A 513 7.39 -17.32 37.34
C ARG A 513 6.21 -16.72 36.59
N LEU A 514 6.37 -15.59 35.92
CA LEU A 514 5.31 -14.97 35.12
C LEU A 514 4.92 -15.84 33.91
N PHE A 515 5.85 -16.66 33.43
CA PHE A 515 5.67 -17.53 32.28
C PHE A 515 5.01 -18.87 32.61
N ASP A 516 4.76 -19.16 33.89
CA ASP A 516 4.06 -20.36 34.32
C ASP A 516 2.58 -20.35 33.90
N TYR A 517 2.06 -21.52 33.60
CA TYR A 517 0.65 -21.74 33.27
C TYR A 517 0.16 -23.08 33.84
N GLU A 518 -1.14 -23.17 34.10
CA GLU A 518 -1.78 -24.40 34.53
C GLU A 518 -2.02 -25.32 33.31
N ARG A 519 -1.59 -26.58 33.42
CA ARG A 519 -1.85 -27.58 32.38
C ARG A 519 -3.29 -28.08 32.49
N GLY A 520 -4.17 -27.51 31.68
CA GLY A 520 -5.54 -27.99 31.47
C GLY A 520 -5.69 -28.93 30.27
N PRO A 521 -6.92 -29.40 29.97
CA PRO A 521 -7.23 -30.07 28.71
C PRO A 521 -6.92 -29.15 27.52
N LEU A 522 -6.41 -29.71 26.42
CA LEU A 522 -6.08 -28.92 25.22
C LEU A 522 -7.31 -28.54 24.40
N ASN A 523 -8.37 -29.36 24.42
CA ASN A 523 -9.56 -29.20 23.58
C ASN A 523 -9.20 -28.84 22.13
N SER A 524 -8.26 -29.60 21.57
CA SER A 524 -7.68 -29.35 20.26
C SER A 524 -8.61 -29.78 19.13
N VAL A 525 -8.65 -28.98 18.07
CA VAL A 525 -9.44 -29.23 16.85
C VAL A 525 -8.55 -28.98 15.65
N VAL A 526 -8.51 -29.94 14.70
CA VAL A 526 -7.92 -29.71 13.37
C VAL A 526 -9.01 -29.11 12.50
N GLU A 527 -8.90 -27.81 12.22
CA GLU A 527 -9.88 -27.02 11.46
C GLU A 527 -9.78 -27.29 9.97
N ASP A 528 -8.55 -27.41 9.47
CA ASP A 528 -8.25 -27.60 8.05
C ASP A 528 -6.97 -28.43 7.87
N SER A 529 -6.89 -29.14 6.74
CA SER A 529 -5.76 -29.95 6.31
C SER A 529 -5.63 -29.91 4.79
N VAL A 530 -4.67 -29.15 4.28
CA VAL A 530 -4.42 -28.94 2.84
C VAL A 530 -3.17 -29.70 2.42
N ALA A 531 -3.30 -30.58 1.44
CA ALA A 531 -2.15 -31.23 0.81
C ALA A 531 -1.49 -30.29 -0.21
N LEU A 532 -0.21 -30.01 -0.03
CA LEU A 532 0.61 -29.20 -0.93
C LEU A 532 1.73 -30.06 -1.51
N ARG A 533 2.45 -29.52 -2.50
CA ARG A 533 3.44 -30.28 -3.29
C ARG A 533 4.52 -30.98 -2.44
N SER A 534 4.95 -30.37 -1.34
CA SER A 534 6.07 -30.85 -0.52
C SER A 534 5.72 -31.12 0.94
N TRP A 535 4.48 -30.86 1.36
CA TRP A 535 4.01 -31.05 2.73
C TRP A 535 2.48 -31.05 2.80
N VAL A 536 1.94 -31.54 3.91
CA VAL A 536 0.55 -31.32 4.31
C VAL A 536 0.54 -30.20 5.33
N ARG A 537 -0.25 -29.15 5.12
CA ARG A 537 -0.45 -28.06 6.09
C ARG A 537 -1.74 -28.30 6.84
N GLN A 538 -1.66 -28.33 8.17
CA GLN A 538 -2.82 -28.40 9.06
C GLN A 538 -2.98 -27.10 9.83
N ARG A 539 -4.21 -26.60 9.95
CA ARG A 539 -4.57 -25.52 10.87
C ARG A 539 -5.25 -26.14 12.08
N ILE A 540 -4.65 -25.98 13.24
CA ILE A 540 -5.12 -26.54 14.50
C ILE A 540 -5.41 -25.40 15.47
N THR A 541 -6.48 -25.52 16.21
CA THR A 541 -6.85 -24.58 17.26
C THR A 541 -6.98 -25.34 18.59
N PHE A 542 -6.50 -24.77 19.69
CA PHE A 542 -6.56 -25.38 21.02
C PHE A 542 -6.51 -24.32 22.13
N ASP A 543 -6.85 -24.73 23.35
CA ASP A 543 -6.93 -23.83 24.50
C ASP A 543 -5.54 -23.34 24.92
N ALA A 544 -5.40 -22.02 25.03
CA ALA A 544 -4.19 -21.36 25.49
C ALA A 544 -4.01 -21.55 27.00
N GLY A 545 -2.78 -21.37 27.48
CA GLY A 545 -2.44 -21.51 28.91
C GLY A 545 -2.87 -20.31 29.79
N TYR A 546 -3.79 -19.46 29.34
CA TYR A 546 -4.17 -18.23 30.04
C TYR A 546 -5.53 -17.69 29.56
N GLY A 547 -6.21 -16.91 30.42
CA GLY A 547 -7.33 -16.05 30.05
C GLY A 547 -8.60 -16.74 29.50
N GLY A 548 -8.64 -18.08 29.42
CA GLY A 548 -9.70 -18.79 28.68
C GLY A 548 -9.58 -18.60 27.15
N GLU A 549 -8.43 -18.12 26.68
CA GLU A 549 -8.15 -17.85 25.27
C GLU A 549 -7.91 -19.14 24.48
N ARG A 550 -8.02 -19.05 23.15
CA ARG A 550 -7.56 -20.09 22.22
C ARG A 550 -6.35 -19.61 21.43
N THR A 551 -5.51 -20.55 21.06
CA THR A 551 -4.36 -20.33 20.18
C THR A 551 -4.49 -21.14 18.90
N ILE A 552 -3.72 -20.75 17.88
CA ILE A 552 -3.74 -21.32 16.53
C ILE A 552 -2.33 -21.86 16.24
N LEU A 553 -2.25 -23.04 15.64
CA LEU A 553 -1.03 -23.66 15.15
C LEU A 553 -1.21 -24.01 13.67
N TYR A 554 -0.29 -23.55 12.85
CA TYR A 554 -0.08 -24.10 11.51
C TYR A 554 1.03 -25.15 11.58
N LEU A 555 0.69 -26.40 11.29
CA LEU A 555 1.64 -27.52 11.30
C LEU A 555 1.89 -28.00 9.87
N TYR A 556 3.15 -27.95 9.44
CA TYR A 556 3.59 -28.39 8.12
C TYR A 556 4.28 -29.74 8.24
N LEU A 557 3.65 -30.79 7.72
CA LEU A 557 4.11 -32.17 7.80
C LEU A 557 4.77 -32.60 6.48
N PRO A 558 6.01 -33.06 6.48
CA PRO A 558 6.70 -33.45 5.26
C PRO A 558 6.07 -34.72 4.66
N THR A 559 5.97 -34.78 3.33
CA THR A 559 5.42 -35.94 2.61
C THR A 559 6.48 -36.93 2.12
N ASN A 560 7.77 -36.60 2.27
CA ASN A 560 8.90 -37.36 1.73
C ASN A 560 9.62 -38.25 2.75
N VAL A 561 9.13 -38.33 3.98
CA VAL A 561 9.66 -39.17 5.06
C VAL A 561 8.50 -39.75 5.88
N SER A 562 8.75 -40.83 6.61
CA SER A 562 7.74 -41.44 7.49
C SER A 562 7.79 -40.84 8.91
N PRO A 563 6.65 -40.74 9.62
CA PRO A 563 6.64 -40.36 11.03
C PRO A 563 7.32 -41.41 11.93
N PRO A 564 7.75 -41.06 13.15
CA PRO A 564 7.54 -39.77 13.83
C PRO A 564 8.46 -38.64 13.31
N TYR A 565 7.88 -37.47 13.06
CA TYR A 565 8.60 -36.33 12.49
C TYR A 565 9.40 -35.57 13.54
N LYS A 566 10.69 -35.38 13.23
CA LYS A 566 11.52 -34.37 13.88
C LYS A 566 10.94 -33.00 13.61
N THR A 567 10.69 -32.21 14.66
CA THR A 567 9.91 -30.98 14.56
C THR A 567 10.72 -29.75 14.94
N VAL A 568 10.61 -28.70 14.13
CA VAL A 568 11.17 -27.37 14.39
C VAL A 568 10.01 -26.43 14.69
N VAL A 569 10.07 -25.74 15.82
CA VAL A 569 9.10 -24.70 16.18
C VAL A 569 9.61 -23.36 15.69
N TYR A 570 8.80 -22.70 14.86
CA TYR A 570 9.16 -21.47 14.17
C TYR A 570 8.57 -20.24 14.85
N TRP A 571 9.43 -19.25 15.11
CA TRP A 571 9.05 -17.93 15.58
C TRP A 571 9.34 -16.88 14.48
N PRO A 572 8.32 -16.16 13.99
CA PRO A 572 8.42 -15.31 12.80
C PRO A 572 9.13 -13.97 13.04
N GLY A 573 9.37 -13.26 11.94
CA GLY A 573 9.90 -11.90 11.92
C GLY A 573 8.83 -10.82 12.20
N TRP A 574 9.24 -9.56 12.07
CA TRP A 574 8.43 -8.37 12.42
C TRP A 574 7.14 -8.22 11.61
N ASP A 575 7.09 -8.76 10.39
CA ASP A 575 5.96 -8.62 9.46
C ASP A 575 4.64 -9.12 10.03
N THR A 576 4.72 -10.02 11.02
CA THR A 576 3.58 -10.60 11.74
C THR A 576 2.65 -9.58 12.40
N PHE A 577 3.15 -8.39 12.72
CA PHE A 577 2.31 -7.29 13.26
C PHE A 577 1.46 -6.63 12.17
N THR A 578 1.92 -6.66 10.93
CA THR A 578 1.25 -5.98 9.81
C THR A 578 0.30 -6.92 9.09
N LEU A 579 0.73 -8.16 8.83
CA LEU A 579 -0.04 -9.17 8.12
C LEU A 579 -1.21 -9.68 8.96
N ASN A 580 -2.30 -10.11 8.31
CA ASN A 580 -3.50 -10.58 9.00
C ASN A 580 -3.53 -12.10 9.16
N SER A 581 -2.86 -12.84 8.29
CA SER A 581 -2.81 -14.30 8.36
C SER A 581 -1.44 -14.86 7.98
N VAL A 582 -1.14 -16.05 8.49
CA VAL A 582 0.04 -16.84 8.10
C VAL A 582 0.03 -17.17 6.61
N ASP A 583 -1.12 -17.21 5.96
CA ASP A 583 -1.23 -17.47 4.52
C ASP A 583 -0.65 -16.33 3.67
N GLU A 584 -0.62 -15.10 4.21
CA GLU A 584 0.06 -13.95 3.62
C GLU A 584 1.57 -13.94 3.94
N TYR A 585 1.98 -14.74 4.94
CA TYR A 585 3.36 -14.86 5.38
C TYR A 585 4.13 -15.85 4.50
N PHE A 586 4.95 -15.33 3.60
CA PHE A 586 5.72 -16.16 2.72
C PHE A 586 6.90 -16.84 3.45
N ALA A 587 6.75 -18.12 3.80
CA ALA A 587 7.72 -18.87 4.61
C ALA A 587 8.97 -19.37 3.85
N LYS A 588 9.59 -18.55 3.00
CA LYS A 588 10.87 -18.85 2.30
C LYS A 588 12.00 -19.21 3.26
N GLN A 589 11.91 -18.75 4.50
CA GLN A 589 12.92 -18.82 5.54
C GLN A 589 12.98 -20.21 6.16
N VAL A 590 11.91 -21.01 6.03
CA VAL A 590 11.79 -22.34 6.65
C VAL A 590 11.26 -23.43 5.72
N ASP A 591 10.85 -23.11 4.49
CA ASP A 591 10.29 -24.10 3.54
C ASP A 591 11.24 -25.29 3.30
N PHE A 592 12.55 -25.05 3.32
CA PHE A 592 13.55 -26.10 3.15
C PHE A 592 13.53 -27.15 4.27
N LEU A 593 13.06 -26.82 5.47
CA LEU A 593 12.97 -27.78 6.59
C LEU A 593 11.96 -28.88 6.27
N ALA A 594 10.77 -28.50 5.82
CA ALA A 594 9.73 -29.45 5.38
C ALA A 594 10.18 -30.24 4.15
N ARG A 595 10.79 -29.59 3.15
CA ARG A 595 11.36 -30.29 1.98
C ARG A 595 12.45 -31.30 2.38
N ARG A 596 13.08 -31.13 3.53
CA ARG A 596 14.14 -32.01 4.05
C ARG A 596 13.68 -32.96 5.14
N GLY A 597 12.37 -33.14 5.32
CA GLY A 597 11.82 -34.19 6.17
C GLY A 597 11.63 -33.80 7.63
N ARG A 598 11.63 -32.51 7.96
CA ARG A 598 11.29 -32.02 9.30
C ARG A 598 9.90 -31.40 9.30
N ALA A 599 9.09 -31.70 10.30
CA ALA A 599 7.87 -30.96 10.52
C ALA A 599 8.18 -29.54 10.99
N VAL A 600 7.38 -28.56 10.55
CA VAL A 600 7.47 -27.17 11.01
C VAL A 600 6.20 -26.82 11.77
N ALA A 601 6.34 -26.53 13.06
CA ALA A 601 5.25 -26.04 13.90
C ALA A 601 5.33 -24.51 13.95
N PHE A 602 4.29 -23.84 13.47
CA PHE A 602 4.19 -22.38 13.45
C PHE A 602 2.99 -21.92 14.28
N PRO A 603 3.19 -21.61 15.57
CA PRO A 603 2.16 -21.01 16.41
C PRO A 603 1.84 -19.58 15.97
N VAL A 604 0.56 -19.21 16.04
CA VAL A 604 0.14 -17.80 16.00
C VAL A 604 0.22 -17.25 17.42
N TYR A 605 1.30 -16.52 17.68
CA TYR A 605 1.60 -15.94 18.99
C TYR A 605 0.62 -14.81 19.34
N MET A 606 0.30 -14.63 20.62
CA MET A 606 -0.50 -13.49 21.08
C MET A 606 0.11 -12.16 20.61
N GLY A 607 -0.73 -11.25 20.11
CA GLY A 607 -0.31 -9.96 19.55
C GLY A 607 0.16 -10.01 18.10
N SER A 608 -0.04 -11.13 17.40
CA SER A 608 0.46 -11.37 16.04
C SER A 608 -0.63 -11.94 15.12
N PHE A 609 -0.55 -11.68 13.81
CA PHE A 609 -1.52 -12.12 12.79
C PHE A 609 -2.99 -11.98 13.23
N GLU A 610 -3.75 -13.08 13.27
CA GLU A 610 -5.17 -13.12 13.65
C GLU A 610 -5.41 -12.81 15.14
N ARG A 611 -4.35 -12.73 15.95
CA ARG A 611 -4.39 -12.55 17.41
C ARG A 611 -3.81 -11.20 17.85
N LYS A 612 -3.72 -10.22 16.93
CA LYS A 612 -3.39 -8.82 17.25
C LYS A 612 -4.62 -8.03 17.64
N ASP A 613 -4.43 -6.93 18.37
CA ASP A 613 -5.49 -5.96 18.63
C ASP A 613 -5.74 -5.14 17.35
N PRO A 614 -6.96 -5.18 16.76
CA PRO A 614 -7.28 -4.39 15.58
C PRO A 614 -7.13 -2.87 15.80
N ALA A 615 -7.31 -2.39 17.04
CA ALA A 615 -7.15 -0.97 17.38
C ALA A 615 -5.68 -0.56 17.55
N THR A 616 -4.78 -1.51 17.84
CA THR A 616 -3.35 -1.28 17.99
C THR A 616 -2.53 -2.31 17.21
N PRO A 617 -2.55 -2.26 15.87
CA PRO A 617 -1.91 -3.28 15.02
C PRO A 617 -0.39 -3.34 15.19
N ARG A 618 0.25 -2.27 15.71
CA ARG A 618 1.66 -2.27 16.11
C ARG A 618 1.78 -2.25 17.63
N PRO A 619 2.67 -3.08 18.21
CA PRO A 619 2.87 -3.12 19.65
C PRO A 619 3.45 -1.81 20.17
N ARG A 620 2.89 -1.31 21.28
CA ARG A 620 3.49 -0.23 22.07
C ARG A 620 4.48 -0.83 23.06
N PHE A 621 5.77 -0.69 22.76
CA PHE A 621 6.86 -1.14 23.62
C PHE A 621 6.82 -0.45 24.99
N ASN A 622 7.47 -1.05 26.00
CA ASN A 622 7.51 -0.58 27.39
C ASN A 622 6.15 -0.38 28.08
N THR A 623 5.12 -1.08 27.60
CA THR A 623 3.80 -1.08 28.24
C THR A 623 3.57 -2.40 28.95
N ALA A 624 2.75 -2.35 30.02
CA ALA A 624 2.26 -3.57 30.66
C ALA A 624 1.54 -4.49 29.66
N GLY A 625 0.78 -3.91 28.71
CA GLY A 625 0.09 -4.67 27.66
C GLY A 625 1.06 -5.46 26.78
N TYR A 626 2.15 -4.84 26.30
CA TYR A 626 3.15 -5.56 25.49
C TYR A 626 3.94 -6.60 26.30
N ARG A 627 4.25 -6.31 27.56
CA ARG A 627 4.84 -7.29 28.49
C ARG A 627 3.93 -8.51 28.63
N ASP A 628 2.65 -8.30 28.93
CA ASP A 628 1.68 -9.36 29.17
C ASP A 628 1.41 -10.17 27.89
N ALA A 629 1.33 -9.52 26.72
CA ALA A 629 1.25 -10.19 25.42
C ALA A 629 2.51 -11.03 25.12
N SER A 630 3.71 -10.54 25.45
CA SER A 630 4.96 -11.30 25.30
C SER A 630 5.00 -12.53 26.22
N ILE A 631 4.50 -12.41 27.45
CA ILE A 631 4.35 -13.53 28.39
C ILE A 631 3.35 -14.56 27.84
N ALA A 632 2.21 -14.10 27.34
CA ALA A 632 1.19 -14.92 26.69
C ALA A 632 1.75 -15.67 25.46
N ALA A 633 2.55 -15.01 24.62
CA ALA A 633 3.20 -15.63 23.47
C ALA A 633 4.15 -16.78 23.86
N ILE A 634 4.91 -16.64 24.95
CA ILE A 634 5.73 -17.75 25.48
C ILE A 634 4.84 -18.89 25.98
N LYS A 635 3.69 -18.60 26.61
CA LYS A 635 2.73 -19.64 27.00
C LYS A 635 2.12 -20.34 25.78
N ASP A 636 1.87 -19.62 24.68
CA ASP A 636 1.42 -20.21 23.41
C ASP A 636 2.45 -21.20 22.85
N LEU A 637 3.75 -20.86 22.90
CA LEU A 637 4.84 -21.76 22.53
C LEU A 637 4.79 -23.05 23.36
N ARG A 638 4.77 -22.92 24.68
CA ARG A 638 4.77 -24.06 25.61
C ARG A 638 3.53 -24.94 25.41
N ARG A 639 2.38 -24.31 25.16
CA ARG A 639 1.11 -24.99 24.90
C ARG A 639 1.09 -25.69 23.54
N THR A 640 1.76 -25.12 22.55
CA THR A 640 1.99 -25.79 21.26
C THR A 640 2.77 -27.09 21.47
N LEU A 641 3.83 -27.07 22.28
CA LEU A 641 4.58 -28.30 22.55
C LEU A 641 3.75 -29.32 23.33
N ASP A 642 2.87 -28.91 24.24
CA ASP A 642 1.91 -29.82 24.88
C ASP A 642 1.04 -30.54 23.83
N TYR A 643 0.52 -29.82 22.84
CA TYR A 643 -0.26 -30.41 21.75
C TYR A 643 0.58 -31.37 20.91
N LEU A 644 1.80 -30.97 20.52
CA LEU A 644 2.67 -31.81 19.71
C LEU A 644 3.05 -33.13 20.42
N GLU A 645 3.20 -33.13 21.74
CA GLU A 645 3.44 -34.35 22.52
C GLU A 645 2.25 -35.32 22.54
N THR A 646 1.03 -34.85 22.24
CA THR A 646 -0.14 -35.74 22.11
C THR A 646 -0.18 -36.51 20.79
N ARG A 647 0.66 -36.13 19.82
CA ARG A 647 0.64 -36.67 18.47
C ARG A 647 1.59 -37.85 18.32
N SER A 648 1.06 -38.98 17.86
CA SER A 648 1.88 -40.19 17.60
C SER A 648 2.82 -40.05 16.40
N ASP A 649 2.54 -39.11 15.50
CA ASP A 649 3.34 -38.84 14.31
C ASP A 649 4.43 -37.78 14.53
N ILE A 650 4.63 -37.29 15.75
CA ILE A 650 5.66 -36.30 16.11
C ILE A 650 6.67 -36.91 17.08
N ASP A 651 7.97 -36.67 16.88
CA ASP A 651 9.00 -37.05 17.85
C ASP A 651 9.06 -36.03 19.00
N GLY A 652 8.30 -36.28 20.06
CA GLY A 652 8.23 -35.41 21.24
C GLY A 652 9.52 -35.28 22.06
N ARG A 653 10.61 -35.99 21.70
CA ARG A 653 11.87 -35.99 22.46
C ARG A 653 12.86 -34.90 22.03
N SER A 654 12.69 -34.31 20.85
CA SER A 654 13.75 -33.56 20.17
C SER A 654 13.28 -32.28 19.47
N PHE A 655 12.45 -31.44 20.10
CA PHE A 655 12.06 -30.17 19.46
C PHE A 655 13.24 -29.21 19.28
N ALA A 656 13.34 -28.58 18.11
CA ALA A 656 14.28 -27.50 17.85
C ALA A 656 13.54 -26.16 17.74
N PHE A 657 14.21 -25.08 18.14
CA PHE A 657 13.73 -23.71 17.98
C PHE A 657 14.34 -23.07 16.73
N TYR A 658 13.53 -22.34 15.97
CA TYR A 658 14.01 -21.48 14.90
C TYR A 658 13.38 -20.09 15.06
N GLY A 659 14.21 -19.08 15.34
CA GLY A 659 13.77 -17.69 15.46
C GLY A 659 14.32 -16.83 14.33
N TYR A 660 13.44 -16.24 13.53
CA TYR A 660 13.81 -15.29 12.46
C TYR A 660 13.63 -13.85 12.94
N SER A 661 14.67 -13.01 12.84
CA SER A 661 14.58 -11.56 13.11
C SER A 661 13.99 -11.28 14.51
N TRP A 662 12.77 -10.74 14.59
CA TRP A 662 12.02 -10.58 15.85
C TRP A 662 11.90 -11.87 16.66
N GLY A 663 11.74 -13.03 16.01
CA GLY A 663 11.78 -14.33 16.68
C GLY A 663 13.14 -14.69 17.25
N GLY A 664 14.22 -14.17 16.67
CA GLY A 664 15.57 -14.23 17.23
C GLY A 664 15.71 -13.40 18.52
N LEU A 665 15.11 -12.21 18.55
CA LEU A 665 15.03 -11.37 19.76
C LEU A 665 14.26 -12.05 20.89
N LYS A 666 13.18 -12.79 20.57
CA LYS A 666 12.35 -13.53 21.55
C LYS A 666 12.92 -14.89 21.93
N GLY A 667 13.85 -15.41 21.12
CA GLY A 667 14.47 -16.72 21.28
C GLY A 667 15.03 -16.99 22.68
N PRO A 668 15.83 -16.09 23.28
CA PRO A 668 16.43 -16.33 24.59
C PRO A 668 15.39 -16.66 25.67
N THR A 669 14.31 -15.88 25.76
CA THR A 669 13.23 -16.13 26.71
C THR A 669 12.53 -17.45 26.40
N ALA A 670 12.22 -17.75 25.14
CA ALA A 670 11.62 -19.02 24.73
C ALA A 670 12.47 -20.23 25.15
N LEU A 671 13.78 -20.18 24.89
CA LEU A 671 14.72 -21.26 25.19
C LEU A 671 14.89 -21.51 26.69
N VAL A 672 14.86 -20.45 27.51
CA VAL A 672 14.98 -20.58 28.97
C VAL A 672 13.68 -21.10 29.59
N GLN A 673 12.52 -20.66 29.07
CA GLN A 673 11.22 -21.02 29.64
C GLN A 673 10.69 -22.39 29.17
N GLU A 674 11.27 -22.98 28.12
CA GLU A 674 10.80 -24.23 27.54
C GLU A 674 11.91 -25.31 27.41
N PRO A 675 12.07 -26.18 28.42
CA PRO A 675 13.14 -27.17 28.47
C PRO A 675 13.00 -28.30 27.43
N ARG A 676 11.85 -28.44 26.75
CA ARG A 676 11.67 -29.41 25.67
C ARG A 676 12.39 -29.01 24.38
N LEU A 677 12.77 -27.73 24.23
CA LEU A 677 13.62 -27.28 23.13
C LEU A 677 15.06 -27.74 23.38
N LYS A 678 15.65 -28.46 22.42
CA LYS A 678 16.97 -29.11 22.56
C LYS A 678 18.08 -28.50 21.72
N SER A 679 17.73 -27.65 20.77
CA SER A 679 18.68 -26.88 19.95
C SER A 679 17.98 -25.67 19.36
N ALA A 680 18.73 -24.64 19.02
CA ALA A 680 18.22 -23.39 18.48
C ALA A 680 18.98 -22.95 17.22
N VAL A 681 18.24 -22.35 16.29
CA VAL A 681 18.76 -21.57 15.17
C VAL A 681 18.18 -20.17 15.27
N ILE A 682 19.07 -19.17 15.40
CA ILE A 682 18.73 -17.75 15.44
C ILE A 682 19.20 -17.15 14.12
N TYR A 683 18.24 -16.81 13.26
CA TYR A 683 18.52 -16.26 11.93
C TYR A 683 18.26 -14.76 11.92
N VAL A 684 19.31 -13.97 11.65
CA VAL A 684 19.34 -12.50 11.67
C VAL A 684 18.71 -11.88 12.92
N GLY A 685 18.91 -12.55 14.06
CA GLY A 685 18.51 -12.06 15.37
C GLY A 685 19.65 -11.30 16.06
N ALA A 686 19.31 -10.24 16.80
CA ALA A 686 20.23 -9.47 17.60
C ALA A 686 19.49 -8.76 18.75
N LEU A 687 20.24 -8.09 19.63
CA LEU A 687 19.66 -7.08 20.51
C LEU A 687 19.12 -5.90 19.69
N ARG A 688 17.99 -5.33 20.12
CA ARG A 688 17.28 -4.26 19.43
C ARG A 688 16.93 -3.15 20.40
N GLU A 689 16.99 -1.91 19.91
CA GLU A 689 16.66 -0.71 20.70
C GLU A 689 15.15 -0.59 20.84
N LEU A 690 14.57 -1.49 21.62
CA LEU A 690 13.18 -1.49 22.00
C LEU A 690 13.12 -1.27 23.50
N ASP A 691 12.38 -0.27 23.94
CA ASP A 691 12.12 -0.09 25.37
C ASP A 691 11.34 -1.31 25.86
N GLN A 692 11.98 -2.21 26.61
CA GLN A 692 11.36 -3.43 27.14
C GLN A 692 11.38 -3.41 28.65
N THR A 693 10.35 -4.00 29.26
CA THR A 693 10.35 -4.20 30.70
C THR A 693 11.34 -5.33 31.05
N PRO A 694 12.00 -5.30 32.22
CA PRO A 694 13.07 -6.23 32.56
C PRO A 694 12.70 -7.72 32.46
N GLU A 695 11.43 -8.07 32.63
CA GLU A 695 10.94 -9.45 32.66
C GLU A 695 10.94 -10.12 31.27
N ILE A 696 10.89 -9.32 30.21
CA ILE A 696 10.86 -9.79 28.82
C ILE A 696 12.09 -9.34 28.02
N ASP A 697 13.03 -8.66 28.67
CA ASP A 697 14.27 -8.19 28.05
C ASP A 697 15.24 -9.37 27.81
N PRO A 698 15.67 -9.62 26.56
CA PRO A 698 16.53 -10.74 26.22
C PRO A 698 17.90 -10.71 26.91
N ILE A 699 18.45 -9.55 27.28
CA ILE A 699 19.72 -9.45 28.03
C ILE A 699 19.67 -10.29 29.30
N ASN A 700 18.50 -10.35 29.94
CA ASN A 700 18.33 -11.11 31.17
C ASN A 700 18.16 -12.61 30.92
N ALA A 701 17.71 -13.04 29.74
CA ALA A 701 17.56 -14.46 29.42
C ALA A 701 18.82 -15.08 28.80
N LEU A 702 19.59 -14.31 28.03
CA LEU A 702 20.74 -14.77 27.25
C LEU A 702 21.77 -15.61 28.04
N PRO A 703 22.23 -15.20 29.25
CA PRO A 703 23.20 -15.98 30.03
C PRO A 703 22.67 -17.35 30.50
N ARG A 704 21.36 -17.54 30.43
CA ARG A 704 20.67 -18.74 30.92
C ARG A 704 20.28 -19.68 29.78
N VAL A 705 20.55 -19.30 28.53
CA VAL A 705 20.35 -20.16 27.37
C VAL A 705 21.45 -21.23 27.35
N GLN A 706 21.09 -22.46 27.71
CA GLN A 706 22.03 -23.60 27.81
C GLN A 706 21.94 -24.57 26.62
N VAL A 707 20.96 -24.39 25.73
CA VAL A 707 20.79 -25.28 24.57
C VAL A 707 21.78 -24.93 23.46
N PRO A 708 22.24 -25.90 22.67
CA PRO A 708 23.04 -25.64 21.48
C PRO A 708 22.41 -24.58 20.58
N LEU A 709 23.17 -23.52 20.25
CA LEU A 709 22.68 -22.36 19.50
C LEU A 709 23.58 -22.03 18.30
N LEU A 710 22.96 -21.97 17.12
CA LEU A 710 23.53 -21.40 15.91
C LEU A 710 22.98 -19.99 15.70
N LEU A 711 23.86 -19.00 15.57
CA LEU A 711 23.54 -17.64 15.14
C LEU A 711 23.99 -17.45 13.68
N LEU A 712 23.10 -16.93 12.83
CA LEU A 712 23.38 -16.56 11.44
C LEU A 712 23.14 -15.07 11.27
N SER A 713 24.15 -14.31 10.85
CA SER A 713 24.06 -12.85 10.68
C SER A 713 24.55 -12.42 9.30
N GLY A 714 23.86 -11.46 8.70
CA GLY A 714 24.38 -10.75 7.54
C GLY A 714 25.38 -9.69 7.96
N GLU A 715 26.49 -9.58 7.24
CA GLU A 715 27.55 -8.61 7.52
C GLU A 715 27.07 -7.15 7.39
N PHE A 716 26.15 -6.91 6.47
CA PHE A 716 25.61 -5.60 6.11
C PHE A 716 24.22 -5.35 6.72
N ASP A 717 23.81 -6.17 7.69
CA ASP A 717 22.52 -6.05 8.33
C ASP A 717 22.41 -4.75 9.12
N THR A 718 21.61 -3.81 8.64
CA THR A 718 21.34 -2.52 9.31
C THR A 718 20.16 -2.62 10.28
N VAL A 719 19.34 -3.67 10.18
CA VAL A 719 18.21 -3.95 11.10
C VAL A 719 18.73 -4.65 12.35
N ALA A 720 19.64 -5.61 12.20
CA ALA A 720 20.30 -6.32 13.28
C ALA A 720 21.83 -6.16 13.15
N PRO A 721 22.38 -4.96 13.45
CA PRO A 721 23.80 -4.67 13.30
C PRO A 721 24.70 -5.72 13.92
N LEU A 722 25.82 -6.01 13.26
CA LEU A 722 26.80 -6.99 13.74
C LEU A 722 27.28 -6.73 15.16
N GLU A 723 27.39 -5.47 15.59
CA GLU A 723 27.77 -5.15 16.97
C GLU A 723 26.71 -5.61 17.98
N HIS A 724 25.43 -5.43 17.64
CA HIS A 724 24.31 -5.88 18.47
C HIS A 724 24.23 -7.40 18.50
N ALA A 725 24.46 -8.05 17.35
CA ALA A 725 24.54 -9.51 17.24
C ALA A 725 25.75 -10.08 17.99
N ARG A 726 26.89 -9.37 17.99
CA ARG A 726 28.08 -9.72 18.78
C ARG A 726 27.76 -9.70 20.26
N ARG A 727 27.18 -8.61 20.76
CA ARG A 727 26.78 -8.51 22.18
C ARG A 727 25.74 -9.57 22.55
N TYR A 728 24.78 -9.84 21.66
CA TYR A 728 23.84 -10.94 21.82
C TYR A 728 24.60 -12.27 22.01
N TYR A 729 25.51 -12.61 21.09
CA TYR A 729 26.29 -13.85 21.07
C TYR A 729 27.21 -14.02 22.29
N GLU A 730 27.87 -12.94 22.72
CA GLU A 730 28.72 -12.90 23.91
C GLU A 730 27.93 -13.22 25.19
N LEU A 731 26.68 -12.74 25.27
CA LEU A 731 25.81 -12.98 26.42
C LEU A 731 25.20 -14.38 26.44
N VAL A 732 25.19 -15.14 25.33
CA VAL A 732 24.61 -16.48 25.29
C VAL A 732 25.39 -17.42 26.20
N GLY A 733 24.70 -17.99 27.19
CA GLY A 733 25.27 -18.91 28.20
C GLY A 733 25.59 -20.32 27.70
N THR A 734 25.40 -20.59 26.40
CA THR A 734 25.64 -21.90 25.78
C THR A 734 27.13 -22.19 25.75
N PRO A 735 27.58 -23.40 26.11
CA PRO A 735 28.99 -23.77 26.05
C PRO A 735 29.57 -23.62 24.65
N GLU A 736 30.82 -23.15 24.54
CA GLU A 736 31.50 -22.89 23.25
C GLU A 736 31.45 -24.06 22.24
N PRO A 737 31.59 -25.34 22.60
CA PRO A 737 31.50 -26.44 21.63
C PRO A 737 30.13 -26.59 20.96
N ASP A 738 29.09 -26.01 21.58
CA ASP A 738 27.69 -26.05 21.18
C ASP A 738 27.12 -24.66 20.84
N LYS A 739 28.00 -23.66 20.70
CA LYS A 739 27.66 -22.29 20.32
C LYS A 739 28.42 -21.91 19.05
N ALA A 740 27.72 -21.50 18.00
CA ALA A 740 28.33 -21.15 16.72
C ALA A 740 27.75 -19.85 16.15
N TRP A 741 28.61 -19.04 15.53
CA TRP A 741 28.20 -17.84 14.81
C TRP A 741 28.74 -17.89 13.37
N VAL A 742 27.82 -17.85 12.42
CA VAL A 742 28.10 -17.73 10.99
C VAL A 742 27.77 -16.31 10.55
N ILE A 743 28.77 -15.64 9.99
CA ILE A 743 28.64 -14.30 9.40
C ILE A 743 28.92 -14.44 7.92
N GLU A 744 28.02 -13.93 7.09
CA GLU A 744 28.15 -13.99 5.64
C GLU A 744 27.88 -12.62 5.02
N PRO A 745 28.44 -12.34 3.83
CA PRO A 745 28.05 -11.19 3.03
C PRO A 745 26.55 -11.23 2.74
N GLY A 746 25.80 -10.33 3.37
CA GLY A 746 24.34 -10.35 3.36
C GLY A 746 23.77 -9.22 4.22
N TRP A 747 22.53 -8.82 3.92
CA TRP A 747 21.82 -7.74 4.61
C TRP A 747 20.99 -8.31 5.78
N HIS A 748 19.69 -8.02 5.87
CA HIS A 748 18.80 -8.71 6.81
C HIS A 748 18.46 -10.15 6.36
N PHE A 749 19.48 -10.83 5.83
CA PHE A 749 19.54 -12.21 5.39
C PHE A 749 21.01 -12.65 5.26
N VAL A 750 21.23 -13.96 5.12
CA VAL A 750 22.48 -14.55 4.63
C VAL A 750 22.18 -15.27 3.31
N PRO A 751 23.19 -15.52 2.44
CA PRO A 751 22.96 -16.25 1.19
C PRO A 751 22.19 -17.56 1.43
N ARG A 752 21.21 -17.84 0.57
CA ARG A 752 20.19 -18.85 0.84
C ARG A 752 20.78 -20.24 1.00
N GLU A 753 21.77 -20.57 0.19
CA GLU A 753 22.53 -21.81 0.24
C GLU A 753 23.28 -21.97 1.56
N VAL A 754 23.81 -20.89 2.13
CA VAL A 754 24.45 -20.91 3.46
C VAL A 754 23.39 -21.13 4.54
N LEU A 755 22.29 -20.37 4.51
CA LEU A 755 21.17 -20.56 5.43
C LEU A 755 20.75 -22.03 5.50
N ILE A 756 20.52 -22.64 4.33
CA ILE A 756 20.08 -24.04 4.22
C ILE A 756 21.16 -24.98 4.74
N ARG A 757 22.41 -24.83 4.29
CA ARG A 757 23.52 -25.72 4.65
C ARG A 757 23.79 -25.72 6.15
N GLU A 758 23.98 -24.54 6.74
CA GLU A 758 24.33 -24.41 8.16
C GLU A 758 23.16 -24.82 9.06
N THR A 759 21.94 -24.42 8.72
CA THR A 759 20.75 -24.81 9.49
C THR A 759 20.56 -26.32 9.49
N LEU A 760 20.64 -26.98 8.33
CA LEU A 760 20.45 -28.43 8.24
C LEU A 760 21.57 -29.19 8.94
N ALA A 761 22.83 -28.77 8.78
CA ALA A 761 23.97 -29.38 9.47
C ALA A 761 23.82 -29.28 11.00
N TRP A 762 23.39 -28.10 11.50
CA TRP A 762 23.15 -27.89 12.92
C TRP A 762 22.02 -28.78 13.46
N LEU A 763 20.88 -28.80 12.77
CA LEU A 763 19.75 -29.64 13.17
C LEU A 763 20.06 -31.13 13.03
N ASP A 764 20.84 -31.54 12.03
CA ASP A 764 21.28 -32.93 11.89
C ASP A 764 22.21 -33.33 13.04
N ARG A 765 23.05 -32.43 13.55
CA ARG A 765 23.93 -32.68 14.70
C ARG A 765 23.16 -32.89 16.01
N TYR A 766 22.18 -32.03 16.31
CA TYR A 766 21.52 -32.02 17.63
C TYR A 766 20.15 -32.70 17.67
N GLN A 767 19.44 -32.75 16.54
CA GLN A 767 18.16 -33.46 16.39
C GLN A 767 18.34 -34.83 15.71
N GLY A 768 19.47 -35.03 15.00
CA GLY A 768 19.68 -36.14 14.07
C GLY A 768 19.04 -35.89 12.70
N ALA A 769 19.54 -36.52 11.64
CA ALA A 769 18.91 -36.48 10.33
C ALA A 769 17.52 -37.18 10.33
N PRO A 770 16.56 -36.74 9.49
CA PRO A 770 15.32 -37.48 9.27
C PRO A 770 15.57 -38.82 8.58
N GLU A 771 14.89 -39.87 9.02
CA GLU A 771 14.93 -41.20 8.38
C GLU A 771 14.13 -41.16 7.08
N ARG A 772 14.74 -41.59 5.97
CA ARG A 772 14.16 -41.54 4.62
C ARG A 772 13.58 -42.87 4.20
#